data_AF-A0A3E5BB36-F1
#
_entry.id   AF-A0A3E5BB36-F1
#
_cell.length_a   1.000
_cell.length_b   1.000
_cell.length_c   1.000
_cell.angle_alpha   90.00
_cell.angle_beta   90.00
_cell.angle_gamma   90.00
#
_symmetry.space_group_name_H-M   'P 1'
#
loop_
_entity.id
_entity.type
_entity.pdbx_description
1 polymer ?
#
loop_
_entity_poly.entity_id
_entity_poly.type
_entity_poly.pdbx_seq_one_letter_code
_entity_poly.pdbx_strand_id
1 'polypeptide(L)'
;MRKRIFLLICIMCTLVHSIAAQPEKNSNPEFLTKAFVHPGMAQSKQDLDYMREMVVKGIQPWKTAFDNLKKNTSLDFIPKPFAEISVGPYGANSIGGREFSESAETAYNHALMWYITKDKAYARKAIEILNAWSYVLRGFDANNAKLNVGLFGYYYLNAAEILKHTDSGWASKDLQQFTQMVLTVLYPTIKDFFTEANGNWDASMISTIMCIGVFTDNHEIFNRAVERFYWGEGNSGITRYLYPGGQCQETTRDWGHVQLGIGEFAKAAQTADTQGLDFYSVADDRLAQGFEYTARFMLGEHIDLFGVFTDRDNDKFRDIYESIYQHYKDTKGLLLPYTEKAIKQHTRPKSSVGFLTAAKAPVSNAPAKTSLYTGFDKFLKPTVIGALKGKSKMLPANSIFVKPGESIQKAIDSNQKSGKWIILEAGVHTLETPLKIYSGTLLAGQGRETIIFPAPQIGTAIINGEEILADVTIRDLLIEGATKVIENADPNHDRRSRSYMNAPSREGIIFKSKEKDGIQNITFENITVQNFTKNGVAIVGGKNIRINQCDFSDNGASVVPGAGFHHNLHLSYITNCDIISSRFDTSPYGNGINATFCQNVKVINSEMARNGLSGIRCAESSRITINNSLAEGNNEHGIFIEKQMNPCKDITIHQNTVQNNRYCGIDTQTAIQLNNKDNRSLHNGRE
;
A
#
# COMPACT_ATOMS: atom_id res chain seq x y z
N MET A 1 -29.44 73.19 21.05
CA MET A 1 -30.61 72.30 21.21
C MET A 1 -30.78 71.52 19.91
N ARG A 2 -30.88 70.17 19.99
CA ARG A 2 -30.94 69.15 18.90
C ARG A 2 -29.57 68.82 18.25
N LYS A 3 -28.90 67.73 18.68
CA LYS A 3 -28.98 66.31 18.20
C LYS A 3 -28.35 66.16 16.80
N ARG A 4 -27.55 65.15 16.44
CA ARG A 4 -26.88 63.97 17.03
C ARG A 4 -26.22 63.29 15.80
N ILE A 5 -25.07 62.63 15.95
CA ILE A 5 -24.72 61.27 15.47
C ILE A 5 -23.19 61.17 15.39
N PHE A 6 -22.62 60.42 16.33
CA PHE A 6 -21.24 59.93 16.30
C PHE A 6 -21.24 58.61 15.51
N LEU A 7 -20.40 58.52 14.48
CA LEU A 7 -20.20 57.33 13.68
C LEU A 7 -19.15 56.44 14.38
N LEU A 8 -19.53 55.23 14.77
CA LEU A 8 -18.61 54.16 15.19
C LEU A 8 -17.93 53.58 13.93
N ILE A 9 -16.60 53.59 13.88
CA ILE A 9 -15.82 52.82 12.91
C ILE A 9 -15.14 51.68 13.69
N CYS A 10 -15.62 50.46 13.47
CA CYS A 10 -14.96 49.23 13.92
C CYS A 10 -13.79 48.92 12.97
N ILE A 11 -12.56 48.97 13.48
CA ILE A 11 -11.36 48.46 12.80
C ILE A 11 -11.26 46.96 13.10
N MET A 12 -11.59 46.11 12.13
CA MET A 12 -11.20 44.70 12.15
C MET A 12 -9.77 44.58 11.59
N CYS A 13 -8.81 44.24 12.45
CA CYS A 13 -7.48 43.79 12.04
C CYS A 13 -7.55 42.33 11.58
N THR A 14 -7.43 42.08 10.27
CA THR A 14 -7.13 40.76 9.73
C THR A 14 -5.61 40.56 9.70
N LEU A 15 -5.10 39.75 10.64
CA LEU A 15 -3.74 39.22 10.61
C LEU A 15 -3.66 38.10 9.55
N VAL A 16 -3.20 38.45 8.35
CA VAL A 16 -2.80 37.48 7.33
C VAL A 16 -1.43 36.92 7.72
N HIS A 17 -1.39 35.71 8.29
CA HIS A 17 -0.15 34.95 8.38
C HIS A 17 0.19 34.40 6.99
N SER A 18 1.09 35.09 6.29
CA SER A 18 1.80 34.53 5.14
C SER A 18 2.68 33.38 5.64
N ILE A 19 2.24 32.15 5.44
CA ILE A 19 3.13 30.99 5.42
C ILE A 19 3.86 31.09 4.08
N ALA A 20 5.12 31.50 4.11
CA ALA A 20 6.00 31.37 2.95
C ALA A 20 6.13 29.87 2.64
N ALA A 21 5.51 29.42 1.56
CA ALA A 21 5.73 28.08 1.02
C ALA A 21 7.22 27.96 0.66
N GLN A 22 7.93 27.05 1.31
CA GLN A 22 9.27 26.66 0.88
C GLN A 22 9.16 26.04 -0.52
N PRO A 23 10.09 26.32 -1.44
CA PRO A 23 10.12 25.65 -2.72
C PRO A 23 10.29 24.14 -2.49
N GLU A 24 9.32 23.34 -2.93
CA GLU A 24 9.32 21.89 -2.77
C GLU A 24 10.49 21.28 -3.55
N LYS A 25 11.45 20.71 -2.83
CA LYS A 25 12.52 19.89 -3.41
C LYS A 25 11.88 18.63 -3.99
N ASN A 26 12.11 18.37 -5.28
CA ASN A 26 12.06 17.02 -5.83
C ASN A 26 13.07 16.16 -5.04
N SER A 27 12.63 15.43 -4.01
CA SER A 27 13.48 14.47 -3.31
C SER A 27 13.47 13.15 -4.07
N ASN A 28 14.50 12.91 -4.87
CA ASN A 28 14.78 11.57 -5.36
C ASN A 28 15.03 10.66 -4.15
N PRO A 29 14.67 9.36 -4.20
CA PRO A 29 15.03 8.43 -3.14
C PRO A 29 16.52 8.42 -2.86
N GLU A 30 16.85 8.41 -1.58
CA GLU A 30 18.21 8.40 -1.12
C GLU A 30 18.71 6.95 -1.09
N PHE A 31 19.69 6.66 -1.94
CA PHE A 31 20.45 5.42 -1.88
C PHE A 31 21.68 5.62 -1.00
N LEU A 32 22.07 4.59 -0.26
CA LEU A 32 23.23 4.65 0.61
C LEU A 32 24.50 4.56 -0.23
N THR A 33 25.35 5.58 -0.13
CA THR A 33 26.68 5.63 -0.76
C THR A 33 27.83 5.80 0.23
N LYS A 34 27.53 6.25 1.46
CA LYS A 34 28.50 6.38 2.54
C LYS A 34 28.78 5.03 3.18
N ALA A 35 29.96 4.87 3.78
CA ALA A 35 30.30 3.67 4.53
C ALA A 35 29.24 3.35 5.60
N PHE A 36 28.99 2.05 5.82
CA PHE A 36 28.03 1.58 6.80
C PHE A 36 28.44 1.94 8.22
N VAL A 37 27.45 2.27 9.04
CA VAL A 37 27.59 2.41 10.49
C VAL A 37 27.57 1.01 11.13
N HIS A 38 28.44 0.77 12.12
CA HIS A 38 28.58 -0.53 12.80
C HIS A 38 28.75 -0.42 14.33
N PRO A 39 28.05 -1.26 15.13
CA PRO A 39 26.80 -1.94 14.77
C PRO A 39 25.81 -0.94 14.15
N GLY A 40 25.06 -1.33 13.12
CA GLY A 40 24.16 -0.39 12.44
C GLY A 40 22.91 -0.97 11.81
N MET A 41 22.31 -1.99 12.44
CA MET A 41 21.02 -2.52 12.01
C MET A 41 19.88 -1.88 12.82
N ALA A 42 19.21 -2.63 13.70
CA ALA A 42 18.16 -2.09 14.56
C ALA A 42 18.65 -0.90 15.42
N GLN A 43 19.92 -0.94 15.83
CA GLN A 43 20.55 0.03 16.72
C GLN A 43 21.96 0.35 16.25
N SER A 44 22.36 1.61 16.42
CA SER A 44 23.75 2.02 16.32
C SER A 44 24.55 1.62 17.58
N LYS A 45 25.88 1.74 17.54
CA LYS A 45 26.71 1.65 18.76
C LYS A 45 26.23 2.61 19.86
N GLN A 46 25.89 3.85 19.48
CA GLN A 46 25.45 4.88 20.43
C GLN A 46 24.13 4.48 21.11
N ASP A 47 23.19 3.93 20.35
CA ASP A 47 21.91 3.44 20.88
C ASP A 47 22.10 2.27 21.84
N LEU A 48 22.97 1.32 21.49
CA LEU A 48 23.29 0.18 22.34
C LEU A 48 23.95 0.62 23.66
N ASP A 49 24.87 1.58 23.60
CA ASP A 49 25.51 2.15 24.79
C ASP A 49 24.50 2.87 25.68
N TYR A 50 23.61 3.66 25.09
CA TYR A 50 22.55 4.36 25.81
C TYR A 50 21.56 3.40 26.46
N MET A 51 21.09 2.37 25.73
CA MET A 51 20.24 1.30 26.26
C MET A 51 20.91 0.65 27.48
N ARG A 52 22.18 0.27 27.37
CA ARG A 52 22.92 -0.33 28.50
C ARG A 52 22.99 0.62 29.68
N GLU A 53 23.28 1.90 29.45
CA GLU A 53 23.35 2.91 30.51
C GLU A 53 22.03 3.01 31.26
N MET A 54 20.90 3.09 30.54
CA MET A 54 19.57 3.17 31.15
C MET A 54 19.22 1.91 31.95
N VAL A 55 19.58 0.73 31.44
CA VAL A 55 19.40 -0.53 32.17
C VAL A 55 20.24 -0.57 33.45
N VAL A 56 21.53 -0.25 33.37
CA VAL A 56 22.46 -0.28 34.51
C VAL A 56 22.03 0.72 35.59
N LYS A 57 21.51 1.88 35.20
CA LYS A 57 20.96 2.88 36.11
C LYS A 57 19.57 2.52 36.66
N GLY A 58 18.95 1.43 36.17
CA GLY A 58 17.62 1.00 36.60
C GLY A 58 16.49 1.94 36.15
N ILE A 59 16.68 2.70 35.07
CA ILE A 59 15.70 3.65 34.57
C ILE A 59 14.53 2.90 33.93
N GLN A 60 13.30 3.32 34.25
CA GLN A 60 12.10 2.79 33.62
C GLN A 60 11.82 3.51 32.29
N PRO A 61 11.36 2.80 31.25
CA PRO A 61 10.95 1.38 31.25
C PRO A 61 12.04 0.38 30.83
N TRP A 62 13.28 0.82 30.55
CA TRP A 62 14.40 -0.06 30.16
C TRP A 62 14.64 -1.19 31.15
N LYS A 63 14.59 -0.91 32.45
CA LYS A 63 14.76 -1.93 33.50
C LYS A 63 13.75 -3.08 33.35
N THR A 64 12.46 -2.76 33.23
CA THR A 64 11.41 -3.79 33.06
C THR A 64 11.62 -4.60 31.78
N ALA A 65 11.95 -3.95 30.67
CA ALA A 65 12.21 -4.65 29.41
C ALA A 65 13.43 -5.59 29.50
N PHE A 66 14.50 -5.17 30.21
CA PHE A 66 15.65 -6.01 30.50
C PHE A 66 15.31 -7.19 31.41
N ASP A 67 14.52 -7.01 32.47
CA ASP A 67 14.09 -8.10 33.34
C ASP A 67 13.27 -9.14 32.54
N ASN A 68 12.41 -8.70 31.63
CA ASN A 68 11.66 -9.56 30.71
C ASN A 68 12.59 -10.32 29.75
N LEU A 69 13.58 -9.63 29.16
CA LEU A 69 14.60 -10.26 28.31
C LEU A 69 15.37 -11.34 29.08
N LYS A 70 15.87 -11.01 30.27
CA LYS A 70 16.63 -11.93 31.13
C LYS A 70 15.84 -13.19 31.46
N LYS A 71 14.55 -13.06 31.77
CA LYS A 71 13.65 -14.20 32.04
C LYS A 71 13.54 -15.15 30.85
N ASN A 72 13.62 -14.62 29.63
CA ASN A 72 13.46 -15.38 28.39
C ASN A 72 14.80 -15.76 27.73
N THR A 73 15.93 -15.59 28.42
CA THR A 73 17.27 -15.87 27.87
C THR A 73 18.00 -16.93 28.70
N SER A 74 17.68 -18.20 28.44
CA SER A 74 18.33 -19.34 29.12
C SER A 74 19.63 -19.75 28.44
N LEU A 75 20.68 -19.93 29.25
CA LEU A 75 21.97 -20.49 28.81
C LEU A 75 21.91 -22.00 28.54
N ASP A 76 20.83 -22.68 28.90
CA ASP A 76 20.65 -24.12 28.66
C ASP A 76 20.09 -24.44 27.27
N PHE A 77 19.84 -23.41 26.44
CA PHE A 77 19.38 -23.62 25.07
C PHE A 77 20.40 -24.42 24.25
N ILE A 78 19.90 -25.44 23.54
CA ILE A 78 20.70 -26.31 22.67
C ILE A 78 20.20 -26.12 21.22
N PRO A 79 21.03 -25.55 20.32
CA PRO A 79 20.64 -25.39 18.92
C PRO A 79 20.49 -26.75 18.24
N LYS A 80 19.46 -26.90 17.40
CA LYS A 80 19.17 -28.12 16.63
C LYS A 80 19.17 -27.80 15.15
N PRO A 81 20.35 -27.67 14.52
CA PRO A 81 20.44 -27.26 13.13
C PRO A 81 20.00 -28.37 12.17
N PHE A 82 19.39 -27.96 11.07
CA PHE A 82 19.01 -28.83 9.95
C PHE A 82 19.79 -28.42 8.70
N ALA A 83 20.15 -29.40 7.88
CA ALA A 83 20.81 -29.12 6.59
C ALA A 83 19.82 -28.48 5.60
N GLU A 84 18.57 -28.93 5.61
CA GLU A 84 17.50 -28.39 4.77
C GLU A 84 16.30 -28.04 5.65
N ILE A 85 15.74 -26.85 5.46
CA ILE A 85 14.49 -26.42 6.12
C ILE A 85 13.37 -26.47 5.09
N SER A 86 12.27 -27.16 5.40
CA SER A 86 11.12 -27.25 4.51
C SER A 86 9.84 -26.98 5.28
N VAL A 87 9.12 -25.93 4.90
CA VAL A 87 7.89 -25.53 5.59
C VAL A 87 6.79 -25.27 4.57
N GLY A 88 5.75 -26.10 4.62
CA GLY A 88 4.59 -25.99 3.77
C GLY A 88 3.69 -24.78 4.09
N PRO A 89 2.61 -24.58 3.31
CA PRO A 89 1.69 -23.47 3.53
C PRO A 89 1.06 -23.55 4.92
N TYR A 90 0.85 -22.39 5.55
CA TYR A 90 0.33 -22.29 6.93
C TYR A 90 1.14 -23.07 7.99
N GLY A 91 2.41 -23.41 7.70
CA GLY A 91 3.26 -24.17 8.62
C GLY A 91 3.05 -25.69 8.56
N ALA A 92 2.28 -26.19 7.59
CA ALA A 92 2.08 -27.63 7.41
C ALA A 92 3.38 -28.34 7.04
N ASN A 93 3.53 -29.61 7.46
CA ASN A 93 4.67 -30.48 7.13
C ASN A 93 6.04 -29.83 7.43
N SER A 94 6.13 -29.06 8.52
CA SER A 94 7.34 -28.30 8.89
C SER A 94 8.50 -29.19 9.34
N ILE A 95 9.63 -29.06 8.67
CA ILE A 95 10.94 -29.63 9.02
C ILE A 95 11.91 -28.48 9.30
N GLY A 96 12.46 -28.41 10.51
CA GLY A 96 13.50 -27.45 10.91
C GLY A 96 13.06 -25.99 11.05
N GLY A 97 11.87 -25.60 10.60
CA GLY A 97 11.41 -24.21 10.64
C GLY A 97 11.31 -23.63 12.05
N ARG A 98 10.75 -24.39 13.00
CA ARG A 98 10.64 -23.98 14.41
C ARG A 98 12.00 -23.87 15.07
N GLU A 99 12.88 -24.84 14.84
CA GLU A 99 14.24 -24.84 15.38
C GLU A 99 15.06 -23.67 14.85
N PHE A 100 14.87 -23.31 13.57
CA PHE A 100 15.50 -22.16 12.95
C PHE A 100 15.03 -20.84 13.56
N SER A 101 13.71 -20.66 13.73
CA SER A 101 13.15 -19.44 14.32
C SER A 101 13.53 -19.26 15.78
N GLU A 102 13.38 -20.31 16.60
CA GLU A 102 13.74 -20.29 18.03
C GLU A 102 15.23 -19.98 18.22
N SER A 103 16.10 -20.55 17.36
CA SER A 103 17.53 -20.27 17.38
C SER A 103 17.84 -18.82 17.00
N ALA A 104 17.15 -18.26 16.01
CA ALA A 104 17.35 -16.87 15.57
C ALA A 104 17.04 -15.87 16.70
N GLU A 105 15.85 -16.01 17.30
CA GLU A 105 15.40 -15.16 18.41
C GLU A 105 16.29 -15.34 19.64
N THR A 106 16.66 -16.58 19.96
CA THR A 106 17.52 -16.89 21.10
C THR A 106 18.93 -16.33 20.92
N ALA A 107 19.51 -16.41 19.72
CA ALA A 107 20.82 -15.82 19.43
C ALA A 107 20.79 -14.30 19.64
N TYR A 108 19.73 -13.62 19.18
CA TYR A 108 19.61 -12.17 19.36
C TYR A 108 19.41 -11.77 20.83
N ASN A 109 18.57 -12.51 21.56
CA ASN A 109 18.40 -12.33 23.00
C ASN A 109 19.74 -12.43 23.74
N HIS A 110 20.54 -13.44 23.43
CA HIS A 110 21.86 -13.63 24.02
C HIS A 110 22.85 -12.52 23.62
N ALA A 111 22.82 -12.05 22.36
CA ALA A 111 23.67 -10.94 21.93
C ALA A 111 23.34 -9.63 22.67
N LEU A 112 22.05 -9.34 22.91
CA LEU A 112 21.63 -8.19 23.71
C LEU A 112 22.01 -8.35 25.19
N MET A 113 21.79 -9.54 25.77
CA MET A 113 22.23 -9.84 27.14
C MET A 113 23.74 -9.66 27.29
N TRP A 114 24.54 -10.14 26.33
CA TRP A 114 25.98 -9.90 26.26
C TRP A 114 26.28 -8.40 26.25
N TYR A 115 25.66 -7.64 25.36
CA TYR A 115 25.96 -6.22 25.24
C TYR A 115 25.66 -5.46 26.53
N ILE A 116 24.52 -5.74 27.15
CA ILE A 116 24.05 -5.03 28.35
C ILE A 116 24.91 -5.42 29.58
N THR A 117 25.05 -6.72 29.84
CA THR A 117 25.66 -7.26 31.06
C THR A 117 27.19 -7.32 31.00
N LYS A 118 27.76 -7.41 29.80
CA LYS A 118 29.17 -7.74 29.55
C LYS A 118 29.60 -9.11 30.09
N ASP A 119 28.66 -10.02 30.34
CA ASP A 119 28.97 -11.40 30.71
C ASP A 119 29.22 -12.26 29.46
N LYS A 120 30.47 -12.71 29.28
CA LYS A 120 30.91 -13.51 28.12
C LYS A 120 30.17 -14.85 27.99
N ALA A 121 29.47 -15.34 29.01
CA ALA A 121 28.61 -16.52 28.87
C ALA A 121 27.53 -16.34 27.81
N TYR A 122 26.90 -15.16 27.76
CA TYR A 122 25.88 -14.85 26.76
C TYR A 122 26.47 -14.72 25.36
N ALA A 123 27.65 -14.10 25.20
CA ALA A 123 28.34 -14.04 23.92
C ALA A 123 28.68 -15.43 23.39
N ARG A 124 29.24 -16.30 24.24
CA ARG A 124 29.57 -17.68 23.87
C ARG A 124 28.35 -18.47 23.41
N LYS A 125 27.22 -18.34 24.13
CA LYS A 125 25.98 -19.04 23.74
C LYS A 125 25.39 -18.51 22.43
N ALA A 126 25.42 -17.19 22.20
CA ALA A 126 25.01 -16.64 20.91
C ALA A 126 25.89 -17.16 19.76
N ILE A 127 27.22 -17.13 19.92
CA ILE A 127 28.19 -17.66 18.95
C ILE A 127 27.96 -19.16 18.71
N GLU A 128 27.73 -19.95 19.76
CA GLU A 128 27.42 -21.38 19.64
C GLU A 128 26.21 -21.63 18.72
N ILE A 129 25.13 -20.86 18.90
CA ILE A 129 23.92 -20.97 18.07
C ILE A 129 24.21 -20.56 16.62
N LEU A 130 24.85 -19.40 16.41
CA LEU A 130 25.19 -18.93 15.06
C LEU A 130 26.09 -19.92 14.32
N ASN A 131 27.11 -20.44 15.01
CA ASN A 131 28.03 -21.42 14.46
C ASN A 131 27.33 -22.74 14.12
N ALA A 132 26.49 -23.27 15.01
CA ALA A 132 25.77 -24.53 14.81
C ALA A 132 24.97 -24.53 13.49
N TRP A 133 24.29 -23.43 13.18
CA TRP A 133 23.58 -23.29 11.90
C TRP A 133 24.52 -23.03 10.72
N SER A 134 25.51 -22.15 10.87
CA SER A 134 26.44 -21.80 9.77
C SER A 134 27.20 -22.97 9.18
N TYR A 135 27.48 -24.00 9.99
CA TYR A 135 28.20 -25.19 9.56
C TYR A 135 27.30 -26.26 8.95
N VAL A 136 25.97 -26.20 9.17
CA VAL A 136 25.05 -27.29 8.82
C VAL A 136 24.05 -26.89 7.74
N LEU A 137 23.47 -25.69 7.80
CA LEU A 137 22.41 -25.26 6.90
C LEU A 137 22.92 -25.16 5.45
N ARG A 138 22.14 -25.67 4.50
CA ARG A 138 22.45 -25.73 3.06
C ARG A 138 21.32 -25.18 2.18
N GLY A 139 20.07 -25.22 2.64
CA GLY A 139 18.96 -24.70 1.84
C GLY A 139 17.63 -24.58 2.58
N PHE A 140 16.70 -23.96 1.86
CA PHE A 140 15.30 -23.81 2.23
C PHE A 140 14.44 -24.28 1.06
N ASP A 141 13.34 -24.97 1.37
CA ASP A 141 12.40 -25.49 0.39
C ASP A 141 10.94 -25.29 0.85
N ALA A 142 10.01 -25.58 -0.07
CA ALA A 142 8.56 -25.45 0.06
C ALA A 142 8.06 -24.01 0.22
N ASN A 143 6.75 -23.89 0.44
CA ASN A 143 6.00 -22.63 0.36
C ASN A 143 6.62 -21.49 1.18
N ASN A 144 7.06 -21.77 2.40
CA ASN A 144 7.53 -20.75 3.33
C ASN A 144 9.06 -20.55 3.32
N ALA A 145 9.80 -21.09 2.35
CA ALA A 145 11.26 -20.93 2.27
C ALA A 145 11.70 -19.45 2.40
N LYS A 146 11.16 -18.60 1.53
CA LYS A 146 11.46 -17.15 1.51
C LYS A 146 10.97 -16.43 2.77
N LEU A 147 9.78 -16.78 3.26
CA LEU A 147 9.21 -16.17 4.46
C LEU A 147 10.03 -16.51 5.72
N ASN A 148 10.52 -17.74 5.86
CA ASN A 148 11.36 -18.13 6.98
C ASN A 148 12.65 -17.31 7.02
N VAL A 149 13.35 -17.19 5.88
CA VAL A 149 14.56 -16.37 5.80
C VAL A 149 14.25 -14.90 6.05
N GLY A 150 13.19 -14.35 5.45
CA GLY A 150 12.79 -12.95 5.64
C GLY A 150 12.42 -12.61 7.08
N LEU A 151 11.72 -13.48 7.80
CA LEU A 151 11.34 -13.22 9.20
C LEU A 151 12.49 -13.41 10.17
N PHE A 152 13.27 -14.49 10.02
CA PHE A 152 14.23 -14.91 11.04
C PHE A 152 15.67 -14.53 10.73
N GLY A 153 16.01 -14.29 9.45
CA GLY A 153 17.32 -13.78 9.04
C GLY A 153 17.67 -12.46 9.72
N TYR A 154 16.70 -11.57 9.89
CA TYR A 154 16.84 -10.31 10.64
C TYR A 154 17.46 -10.51 12.04
N TYR A 155 16.97 -11.51 12.79
CA TYR A 155 17.42 -11.76 14.17
C TYR A 155 18.83 -12.36 14.20
N TYR A 156 19.12 -13.31 13.30
CA TYR A 156 20.46 -13.86 13.12
C TYR A 156 21.49 -12.76 12.82
N LEU A 157 21.16 -11.85 11.90
CA LEU A 157 22.06 -10.79 11.46
C LEU A 157 22.28 -9.74 12.55
N ASN A 158 21.23 -9.30 13.26
CA ASN A 158 21.39 -8.36 14.38
C ASN A 158 22.23 -8.97 15.52
N ALA A 159 22.08 -10.28 15.80
CA ALA A 159 22.93 -10.97 16.77
C ALA A 159 24.39 -10.99 16.31
N ALA A 160 24.63 -11.40 15.07
CA ALA A 160 25.97 -11.49 14.48
C ALA A 160 26.67 -10.13 14.43
N GLU A 161 25.94 -9.07 14.07
CA GLU A 161 26.44 -7.70 14.01
C GLU A 161 26.98 -7.21 15.35
N ILE A 162 26.21 -7.41 16.43
CA ILE A 162 26.64 -7.05 17.78
C ILE A 162 27.90 -7.82 18.18
N LEU A 163 27.97 -9.11 17.88
CA LEU A 163 29.11 -9.96 18.25
C LEU A 163 30.36 -9.61 17.42
N LYS A 164 30.21 -9.35 16.12
CA LYS A 164 31.30 -8.96 15.19
C LYS A 164 31.99 -7.68 15.64
N HIS A 165 31.23 -6.71 16.17
CA HIS A 165 31.74 -5.39 16.53
C HIS A 165 31.93 -5.16 18.04
N THR A 166 32.04 -6.24 18.83
CA THR A 166 32.37 -6.18 20.27
C THR A 166 33.45 -7.20 20.64
N ASP A 167 34.00 -7.14 21.86
CA ASP A 167 34.95 -8.14 22.39
C ASP A 167 34.26 -9.47 22.77
N SER A 168 33.43 -9.98 21.86
CA SER A 168 32.66 -11.22 22.03
C SER A 168 33.54 -12.47 22.05
N GLY A 169 34.72 -12.39 21.44
CA GLY A 169 35.63 -13.51 21.24
C GLY A 169 35.23 -14.42 20.06
N TRP A 170 34.38 -13.95 19.13
CA TRP A 170 34.01 -14.73 17.96
C TRP A 170 35.23 -14.97 17.05
N ALA A 171 35.60 -16.24 16.87
CA ALA A 171 36.76 -16.61 16.08
C ALA A 171 36.58 -16.22 14.61
N SER A 172 37.63 -15.66 14.00
CA SER A 172 37.58 -15.17 12.61
C SER A 172 37.14 -16.23 11.59
N LYS A 173 37.52 -17.50 11.79
CA LYS A 173 37.10 -18.60 10.90
C LYS A 173 35.58 -18.83 10.96
N ASP A 174 35.00 -18.73 12.17
CA ASP A 174 33.59 -19.03 12.39
C ASP A 174 32.73 -17.86 11.89
N LEU A 175 33.20 -16.63 12.08
CA LEU A 175 32.62 -15.44 11.47
C LEU A 175 32.61 -15.53 9.94
N GLN A 176 33.70 -16.00 9.32
CA GLN A 176 33.76 -16.23 7.87
C GLN A 176 32.77 -17.33 7.44
N GLN A 177 32.66 -18.43 8.19
CA GLN A 177 31.67 -19.48 7.92
C GLN A 177 30.23 -18.96 8.00
N PHE A 178 29.91 -18.14 9.00
CA PHE A 178 28.59 -17.52 9.12
C PHE A 178 28.32 -16.56 7.95
N THR A 179 29.31 -15.74 7.59
CA THR A 179 29.24 -14.84 6.42
C THR A 179 28.98 -15.62 5.12
N GLN A 180 29.63 -16.78 4.96
CA GLN A 180 29.38 -17.69 3.84
C GLN A 180 27.92 -18.16 3.84
N MET A 181 27.37 -18.65 4.95
CA MET A 181 25.96 -19.07 5.03
C MET A 181 25.00 -17.93 4.67
N VAL A 182 25.27 -16.70 5.15
CA VAL A 182 24.47 -15.52 4.83
C VAL A 182 24.46 -15.26 3.32
N LEU A 183 25.62 -15.28 2.66
CA LEU A 183 25.74 -14.93 1.24
C LEU A 183 25.40 -16.08 0.28
N THR A 184 25.49 -17.34 0.70
CA THR A 184 25.26 -18.50 -0.18
C THR A 184 24.02 -19.30 0.14
N VAL A 185 23.35 -19.05 1.26
CA VAL A 185 22.08 -19.71 1.63
C VAL A 185 20.96 -18.70 1.86
N LEU A 186 21.17 -17.74 2.78
CA LEU A 186 20.09 -16.80 3.14
C LEU A 186 19.80 -15.84 1.98
N TYR A 187 20.80 -15.08 1.52
CA TYR A 187 20.61 -14.08 0.46
C TYR A 187 20.05 -14.69 -0.84
N PRO A 188 20.60 -15.80 -1.39
CA PRO A 188 20.07 -16.40 -2.61
C PRO A 188 18.60 -16.85 -2.50
N THR A 189 18.14 -17.20 -1.29
CA THR A 189 16.74 -17.57 -1.05
C THR A 189 15.80 -16.38 -1.24
N ILE A 190 16.21 -15.17 -0.82
CA ILE A 190 15.33 -14.00 -0.76
C ILE A 190 15.66 -12.87 -1.74
N LYS A 191 16.81 -12.92 -2.45
CA LYS A 191 17.31 -11.83 -3.32
C LYS A 191 16.34 -11.39 -4.42
N ASP A 192 15.43 -12.27 -4.81
CA ASP A 192 14.45 -12.07 -5.89
C ASP A 192 13.04 -11.77 -5.36
N PHE A 193 12.87 -11.65 -4.03
CA PHE A 193 11.59 -11.37 -3.38
C PHE A 193 10.49 -12.38 -3.73
N PHE A 194 9.23 -12.15 -3.35
CA PHE A 194 8.09 -12.95 -3.79
C PHE A 194 6.80 -12.11 -3.91
N THR A 195 6.80 -11.22 -4.90
CA THR A 195 5.75 -10.19 -5.09
C THR A 195 4.34 -10.74 -5.32
N GLU A 196 4.20 -12.03 -5.67
CA GLU A 196 2.95 -12.76 -5.85
C GLU A 196 2.27 -13.16 -4.52
N ALA A 197 3.05 -13.20 -3.43
CA ALA A 197 2.53 -13.35 -2.08
C ALA A 197 1.94 -12.03 -1.56
N ASN A 198 1.33 -12.08 -0.37
CA ASN A 198 0.88 -10.88 0.32
C ASN A 198 2.10 -10.04 0.73
N GLY A 199 1.98 -8.70 0.71
CA GLY A 199 3.12 -7.78 0.79
C GLY A 199 3.94 -7.87 2.08
N ASN A 200 3.40 -8.48 3.13
CA ASN A 200 4.12 -8.74 4.37
C ASN A 200 5.31 -9.71 4.18
N TRP A 201 5.28 -10.56 3.15
CA TRP A 201 6.40 -11.43 2.81
C TRP A 201 7.59 -10.62 2.34
N ASP A 202 7.37 -9.73 1.39
CA ASP A 202 8.42 -8.85 0.89
C ASP A 202 8.86 -7.84 1.94
N ALA A 203 7.97 -7.36 2.80
CA ALA A 203 8.35 -6.52 3.93
C ALA A 203 9.44 -7.16 4.82
N SER A 204 9.31 -8.47 5.11
CA SER A 204 10.31 -9.20 5.91
C SER A 204 11.61 -9.45 5.13
N MET A 205 11.50 -9.68 3.81
CA MET A 205 12.69 -9.79 2.97
C MET A 205 13.43 -8.46 2.84
N ILE A 206 12.73 -7.33 2.74
CA ILE A 206 13.32 -5.98 2.73
C ILE A 206 14.12 -5.76 4.01
N SER A 207 13.51 -5.97 5.19
CA SER A 207 14.18 -5.76 6.48
C SER A 207 15.42 -6.66 6.62
N THR A 208 15.33 -7.93 6.24
CA THR A 208 16.46 -8.87 6.28
C THR A 208 17.55 -8.53 5.25
N ILE A 209 17.21 -8.21 4.00
CA ILE A 209 18.21 -7.87 2.96
C ILE A 209 18.98 -6.61 3.33
N MET A 210 18.33 -5.61 3.94
CA MET A 210 19.05 -4.45 4.50
C MET A 210 20.08 -4.87 5.53
N CYS A 211 19.72 -5.75 6.47
CA CYS A 211 20.66 -6.31 7.44
C CYS A 211 21.79 -7.11 6.77
N ILE A 212 21.53 -7.86 5.69
CA ILE A 212 22.59 -8.56 4.95
C ILE A 212 23.57 -7.56 4.34
N GLY A 213 23.06 -6.50 3.72
CA GLY A 213 23.87 -5.43 3.14
C GLY A 213 24.77 -4.75 4.16
N VAL A 214 24.24 -4.40 5.33
CA VAL A 214 25.03 -3.87 6.45
C VAL A 214 26.09 -4.89 6.88
N PHE A 215 25.69 -6.11 7.28
CA PHE A 215 26.60 -7.11 7.84
C PHE A 215 27.82 -7.42 6.95
N THR A 216 27.60 -7.39 5.63
CA THR A 216 28.57 -7.75 4.59
C THR A 216 29.25 -6.55 3.94
N ASP A 217 29.01 -5.33 4.43
CA ASP A 217 29.53 -4.10 3.86
C ASP A 217 29.20 -3.94 2.36
N ASN A 218 28.01 -4.41 1.95
CA ASN A 218 27.57 -4.48 0.55
C ASN A 218 26.43 -3.50 0.25
N HIS A 219 26.78 -2.36 -0.35
CA HIS A 219 25.82 -1.34 -0.78
C HIS A 219 24.84 -1.81 -1.84
N GLU A 220 25.24 -2.71 -2.74
CA GLU A 220 24.34 -3.21 -3.79
C GLU A 220 23.19 -4.02 -3.18
N ILE A 221 23.50 -4.94 -2.26
CA ILE A 221 22.49 -5.71 -1.54
C ILE A 221 21.57 -4.78 -0.73
N PHE A 222 22.14 -3.82 0.00
CA PHE A 222 21.37 -2.87 0.79
C PHE A 222 20.43 -2.02 -0.08
N ASN A 223 20.97 -1.42 -1.15
CA ASN A 223 20.23 -0.51 -2.02
C ASN A 223 19.16 -1.23 -2.85
N ARG A 224 19.30 -2.54 -3.11
CA ARG A 224 18.20 -3.35 -3.68
C ARG A 224 16.98 -3.41 -2.76
N ALA A 225 17.19 -3.51 -1.44
CA ALA A 225 16.08 -3.45 -0.48
C ALA A 225 15.50 -2.04 -0.35
N VAL A 226 16.36 -1.00 -0.44
CA VAL A 226 15.91 0.40 -0.49
C VAL A 226 15.01 0.64 -1.70
N GLU A 227 15.45 0.22 -2.89
CA GLU A 227 14.66 0.31 -4.13
C GLU A 227 13.31 -0.41 -3.96
N ARG A 228 13.32 -1.64 -3.42
CA ARG A 228 12.10 -2.42 -3.20
C ARG A 228 11.16 -1.77 -2.18
N PHE A 229 11.68 -1.10 -1.15
CA PHE A 229 10.86 -0.35 -0.20
C PHE A 229 10.11 0.80 -0.89
N TYR A 230 10.81 1.58 -1.72
CA TYR A 230 10.24 2.75 -2.41
C TYR A 230 9.29 2.37 -3.56
N TRP A 231 9.67 1.39 -4.37
CA TRP A 231 9.07 1.10 -5.69
C TRP A 231 8.78 -0.38 -5.92
N GLY A 232 8.43 -1.11 -4.87
CA GLY A 232 8.06 -2.51 -5.01
C GLY A 232 6.89 -2.72 -6.00
N GLU A 233 7.06 -3.71 -6.87
CA GLU A 233 6.03 -4.14 -7.82
C GLU A 233 5.01 -5.08 -7.17
N GLY A 234 3.86 -5.25 -7.82
CA GLY A 234 2.82 -6.17 -7.36
C GLY A 234 2.33 -5.77 -5.97
N ASN A 235 2.51 -6.64 -5.00
CA ASN A 235 2.15 -6.42 -3.59
C ASN A 235 3.29 -5.86 -2.72
N SER A 236 4.46 -5.60 -3.30
CA SER A 236 5.67 -5.26 -2.57
C SER A 236 5.84 -3.76 -2.34
N GLY A 237 6.59 -3.35 -1.32
CA GLY A 237 6.90 -1.94 -1.05
C GLY A 237 5.81 -1.20 -0.26
N ILE A 238 6.20 -0.05 0.30
CA ILE A 238 5.43 0.63 1.34
C ILE A 238 4.06 1.11 0.86
N THR A 239 3.97 1.62 -0.37
CA THR A 239 2.73 2.15 -0.97
C THR A 239 1.80 1.07 -1.50
N ARG A 240 2.29 -0.15 -1.73
CA ARG A 240 1.47 -1.31 -2.10
C ARG A 240 0.87 -2.00 -0.88
N TYR A 241 1.60 -2.00 0.23
CA TYR A 241 1.17 -2.67 1.45
C TYR A 241 0.31 -1.79 2.36
N LEU A 242 0.64 -0.49 2.47
CA LEU A 242 -0.16 0.49 3.20
C LEU A 242 -0.75 1.48 2.20
N TYR A 243 -2.07 1.50 2.09
CA TYR A 243 -2.80 2.41 1.20
C TYR A 243 -2.85 3.84 1.76
N PRO A 244 -3.16 4.85 0.94
CA PRO A 244 -3.49 6.18 1.42
C PRO A 244 -4.56 6.11 2.51
N GLY A 245 -4.31 6.75 3.65
CA GLY A 245 -5.16 6.65 4.83
C GLY A 245 -4.73 5.61 5.87
N GLY A 246 -3.73 4.78 5.55
CA GLY A 246 -3.13 3.82 6.49
C GLY A 246 -3.75 2.42 6.49
N GLN A 247 -4.80 2.17 5.68
CA GLN A 247 -5.34 0.82 5.56
C GLN A 247 -4.25 -0.12 5.02
N CYS A 248 -4.05 -1.24 5.70
CA CYS A 248 -3.14 -2.29 5.26
C CYS A 248 -3.82 -3.20 4.25
N GLN A 249 -3.06 -3.72 3.28
CA GLN A 249 -3.53 -4.74 2.35
C GLN A 249 -4.19 -5.91 3.08
N GLU A 250 -3.60 -6.37 4.19
CA GLU A 250 -4.07 -7.53 4.97
C GLU A 250 -5.26 -7.21 5.89
N THR A 251 -5.76 -5.97 5.92
CA THR A 251 -6.83 -5.56 6.84
C THR A 251 -8.11 -6.38 6.68
N THR A 252 -8.44 -6.86 5.47
CA THR A 252 -9.62 -7.71 5.24
C THR A 252 -9.42 -9.16 5.67
N ARG A 253 -8.18 -9.58 5.95
CA ARG A 253 -7.81 -10.97 6.26
C ARG A 253 -7.82 -11.22 7.76
N ASP A 254 -6.85 -10.63 8.46
CA ASP A 254 -6.71 -10.66 9.91
C ASP A 254 -5.67 -9.66 10.44
N TRP A 255 -5.84 -9.27 11.70
CA TRP A 255 -5.03 -8.25 12.36
C TRP A 255 -3.68 -8.78 12.85
N GLY A 256 -3.49 -10.11 12.84
CA GLY A 256 -2.19 -10.74 13.05
C GLY A 256 -1.22 -10.46 11.89
N HIS A 257 -1.68 -10.65 10.65
CA HIS A 257 -0.90 -10.39 9.43
C HIS A 257 -0.69 -8.91 9.17
N VAL A 258 -1.68 -8.06 9.48
CA VAL A 258 -1.53 -6.59 9.46
C VAL A 258 -0.33 -6.19 10.31
N GLN A 259 -0.32 -6.60 11.59
CA GLN A 259 0.76 -6.28 12.51
C GLN A 259 2.10 -6.89 12.08
N LEU A 260 2.09 -8.10 11.49
CA LEU A 260 3.32 -8.70 10.95
C LEU A 260 3.95 -7.79 9.90
N GLY A 261 3.23 -7.41 8.84
CA GLY A 261 3.83 -6.65 7.76
C GLY A 261 4.21 -5.22 8.14
N ILE A 262 3.38 -4.51 8.91
CA ILE A 262 3.75 -3.14 9.35
C ILE A 262 4.95 -3.17 10.31
N GLY A 263 5.08 -4.23 11.11
CA GLY A 263 6.24 -4.45 11.97
C GLY A 263 7.53 -4.69 11.18
N GLU A 264 7.45 -5.43 10.07
CA GLU A 264 8.60 -5.65 9.20
C GLU A 264 9.03 -4.37 8.47
N PHE A 265 8.08 -3.56 8.00
CA PHE A 265 8.43 -2.23 7.49
C PHE A 265 9.00 -1.29 8.56
N ALA A 266 8.55 -1.41 9.82
CA ALA A 266 9.15 -0.66 10.93
C ALA A 266 10.60 -1.08 11.19
N LYS A 267 10.93 -2.38 11.12
CA LYS A 267 12.32 -2.88 11.19
C LYS A 267 13.18 -2.36 10.05
N ALA A 268 12.65 -2.34 8.83
CA ALA A 268 13.33 -1.75 7.68
C ALA A 268 13.60 -0.25 7.90
N ALA A 269 12.61 0.50 8.40
CA ALA A 269 12.77 1.91 8.69
C ALA A 269 13.79 2.20 9.82
N GLN A 270 13.82 1.39 10.88
CA GLN A 270 14.86 1.50 11.91
C GLN A 270 16.26 1.28 11.33
N THR A 271 16.42 0.25 10.48
CA THR A 271 17.70 -0.07 9.84
C THR A 271 18.12 1.04 8.88
N ALA A 272 17.17 1.57 8.10
CA ALA A 272 17.39 2.73 7.22
C ALA A 272 17.88 3.94 8.02
N ASP A 273 17.18 4.28 9.10
CA ASP A 273 17.46 5.44 9.96
C ASP A 273 18.82 5.33 10.66
N THR A 274 19.20 4.14 11.13
CA THR A 274 20.54 3.89 11.66
C THR A 274 21.64 4.14 10.62
N GLN A 275 21.34 3.86 9.35
CA GLN A 275 22.20 4.19 8.21
C GLN A 275 21.97 5.62 7.68
N GLY A 276 21.11 6.40 8.30
CA GLY A 276 20.80 7.80 7.97
C GLY A 276 19.94 8.00 6.72
N LEU A 277 19.08 7.04 6.39
CA LEU A 277 18.02 7.17 5.38
C LEU A 277 16.66 7.32 6.07
N ASP A 278 15.85 8.29 5.63
CA ASP A 278 14.55 8.58 6.24
C ASP A 278 13.40 7.84 5.56
N PHE A 279 13.17 6.59 6.00
CA PHE A 279 12.00 5.80 5.58
C PHE A 279 10.71 6.23 6.29
N TYR A 280 10.81 6.95 7.41
CA TYR A 280 9.66 7.39 8.19
C TYR A 280 8.90 8.53 7.51
N SER A 281 9.53 9.34 6.66
CA SER A 281 8.86 10.41 5.88
C SER A 281 8.21 9.94 4.58
N VAL A 282 8.42 8.68 4.18
CA VAL A 282 8.00 8.20 2.86
C VAL A 282 6.47 8.12 2.76
N ALA A 283 5.95 8.53 1.60
CA ALA A 283 4.53 8.48 1.22
C ALA A 283 3.57 9.08 2.28
N ASP A 284 3.86 10.31 2.71
CA ASP A 284 3.08 11.07 3.71
C ASP A 284 3.11 10.49 5.11
N ASP A 285 4.31 10.15 5.58
CA ASP A 285 4.49 9.44 6.85
C ASP A 285 3.66 8.15 6.87
N ARG A 286 3.75 7.33 5.80
CA ARG A 286 2.86 6.17 5.59
C ARG A 286 2.88 5.19 6.76
N LEU A 287 4.02 5.05 7.43
CA LEU A 287 4.15 4.25 8.64
C LEU A 287 3.34 4.82 9.80
N ALA A 288 3.38 6.13 10.07
CA ALA A 288 2.48 6.75 11.06
C ALA A 288 1.01 6.50 10.72
N GLN A 289 0.61 6.66 9.45
CA GLN A 289 -0.77 6.37 9.02
C GLN A 289 -1.16 4.91 9.32
N GLY A 290 -0.32 3.95 8.93
CA GLY A 290 -0.60 2.53 9.12
C GLY A 290 -0.68 2.10 10.58
N PHE A 291 0.23 2.60 11.42
CA PHE A 291 0.23 2.30 12.84
C PHE A 291 -0.93 2.97 13.58
N GLU A 292 -1.25 4.23 13.28
CA GLU A 292 -2.42 4.90 13.85
C GLU A 292 -3.73 4.24 13.41
N TYR A 293 -3.88 3.91 12.12
CA TYR A 293 -5.06 3.21 11.61
C TYR A 293 -5.25 1.86 12.31
N THR A 294 -4.16 1.08 12.43
CA THR A 294 -4.18 -0.25 13.05
C THR A 294 -4.50 -0.16 14.53
N ALA A 295 -3.80 0.70 15.27
CA ALA A 295 -4.03 0.87 16.69
C ALA A 295 -5.44 1.40 16.97
N ARG A 296 -5.93 2.37 16.19
CA ARG A 296 -7.29 2.92 16.31
C ARG A 296 -8.33 1.80 16.23
N PHE A 297 -8.27 0.96 15.20
CA PHE A 297 -9.20 -0.16 15.07
C PHE A 297 -9.09 -1.16 16.22
N MET A 298 -7.88 -1.64 16.51
CA MET A 298 -7.69 -2.67 17.53
C MET A 298 -8.05 -2.20 18.95
N LEU A 299 -8.08 -0.88 19.18
CA LEU A 299 -8.58 -0.27 20.42
C LEU A 299 -10.11 -0.11 20.46
N GLY A 300 -10.82 -0.62 19.45
CA GLY A 300 -12.29 -0.64 19.38
C GLY A 300 -12.93 0.57 18.70
N GLU A 301 -12.14 1.44 18.07
CA GLU A 301 -12.65 2.63 17.38
C GLU A 301 -13.06 2.31 15.93
N HIS A 302 -13.89 3.18 15.35
CA HIS A 302 -14.33 3.03 13.97
C HIS A 302 -13.24 3.42 12.96
N ILE A 303 -13.18 2.71 11.83
CA ILE A 303 -12.31 3.00 10.68
C ILE A 303 -13.10 2.98 9.37
N ASP A 304 -12.67 3.77 8.41
CA ASP A 304 -13.10 3.65 7.02
C ASP A 304 -12.34 2.48 6.36
N LEU A 305 -13.05 1.50 5.79
CA LEU A 305 -12.48 0.27 5.22
C LEU A 305 -12.90 0.02 3.77
N PHE A 306 -11.93 -0.17 2.88
CA PHE A 306 -12.14 -0.78 1.57
C PHE A 306 -12.13 -2.30 1.69
N GLY A 307 -13.18 -2.95 1.17
CA GLY A 307 -13.33 -4.40 1.22
C GLY A 307 -14.13 -4.90 2.43
N VAL A 308 -13.81 -6.13 2.83
CA VAL A 308 -14.56 -6.95 3.80
C VAL A 308 -14.14 -6.65 5.22
N PHE A 309 -15.11 -6.47 6.11
CA PHE A 309 -14.84 -6.32 7.54
C PHE A 309 -14.41 -7.64 8.17
N THR A 310 -13.36 -7.61 9.00
CA THR A 310 -12.93 -8.74 9.84
C THR A 310 -12.43 -8.24 11.19
N ASP A 311 -12.71 -9.01 12.24
CA ASP A 311 -12.23 -8.81 13.60
C ASP A 311 -11.22 -9.89 14.04
N ARG A 312 -10.81 -10.77 13.13
CA ARG A 312 -9.88 -11.87 13.45
C ARG A 312 -8.56 -11.34 14.00
N ASP A 313 -8.20 -11.79 15.20
CA ASP A 313 -6.98 -11.43 15.94
C ASP A 313 -6.85 -9.93 16.29
N ASN A 314 -7.96 -9.17 16.34
CA ASN A 314 -7.94 -7.73 16.65
C ASN A 314 -7.66 -7.38 18.12
N ASP A 315 -7.58 -8.37 19.01
CA ASP A 315 -7.30 -8.24 20.45
C ASP A 315 -5.85 -8.60 20.82
N LYS A 316 -5.08 -9.15 19.87
CA LYS A 316 -3.70 -9.63 20.08
C LYS A 316 -2.67 -8.61 19.59
N PHE A 317 -2.29 -7.68 20.46
CA PHE A 317 -1.25 -6.69 20.15
C PHE A 317 0.16 -7.30 20.12
N ARG A 318 0.89 -7.08 19.03
CA ARG A 318 2.31 -7.47 18.87
C ARG A 318 3.24 -6.36 19.37
N ASP A 319 4.45 -6.74 19.79
CA ASP A 319 5.46 -5.80 20.31
C ASP A 319 6.23 -5.08 19.19
N ILE A 320 5.54 -4.25 18.42
CA ILE A 320 6.08 -3.57 17.21
C ILE A 320 5.95 -2.04 17.23
N TYR A 321 5.15 -1.50 18.15
CA TYR A 321 4.67 -0.10 18.09
C TYR A 321 5.69 0.91 18.61
N GLU A 322 6.57 0.52 19.54
CA GLU A 322 7.43 1.46 20.28
C GLU A 322 8.37 2.24 19.37
N SER A 323 9.01 1.57 18.41
CA SER A 323 10.00 2.19 17.53
C SER A 323 9.44 3.27 16.61
N ILE A 324 8.23 3.05 16.10
CA ILE A 324 7.50 4.01 15.30
C ILE A 324 7.14 5.20 16.18
N TYR A 325 6.52 4.95 17.33
CA TYR A 325 6.10 6.02 18.23
C TYR A 325 7.27 6.90 18.68
N GLN A 326 8.38 6.31 19.09
CA GLN A 326 9.55 7.05 19.54
C GLN A 326 10.16 7.89 18.42
N HIS A 327 10.34 7.33 17.22
CA HIS A 327 10.86 8.13 16.10
C HIS A 327 9.97 9.35 15.81
N TYR A 328 8.66 9.15 15.62
CA TYR A 328 7.77 10.27 15.30
C TYR A 328 7.70 11.29 16.43
N LYS A 329 7.67 10.85 17.69
CA LYS A 329 7.62 11.76 18.83
C LYS A 329 8.95 12.51 19.02
N ASP A 330 10.06 11.80 19.13
CA ASP A 330 11.32 12.34 19.60
C ASP A 330 12.15 12.97 18.47
N THR A 331 11.95 12.53 17.22
CA THR A 331 12.61 13.12 16.04
C THR A 331 11.73 14.14 15.32
N LYS A 332 10.44 13.82 15.12
CA LYS A 332 9.51 14.70 14.35
C LYS A 332 8.61 15.58 15.20
N GLY A 333 8.53 15.36 16.51
CA GLY A 333 7.62 16.11 17.38
C GLY A 333 6.15 15.76 17.13
N LEU A 334 5.87 14.57 16.60
CA LEU A 334 4.53 14.11 16.24
C LEU A 334 4.08 13.01 17.22
N LEU A 335 3.03 13.29 17.97
CA LEU A 335 2.38 12.33 18.84
C LEU A 335 1.40 11.49 18.02
N LEU A 336 1.56 10.17 18.06
CA LEU A 336 0.65 9.18 17.50
C LEU A 336 -0.30 8.69 18.62
N PRO A 337 -1.48 9.31 18.83
CA PRO A 337 -2.29 9.07 20.02
C PRO A 337 -2.79 7.64 20.18
N TYR A 338 -3.23 6.98 19.10
CA TYR A 338 -3.74 5.61 19.18
C TYR A 338 -2.60 4.61 19.39
N THR A 339 -1.50 4.81 18.69
CA THR A 339 -0.25 4.05 18.84
C THR A 339 0.26 4.16 20.27
N GLU A 340 0.30 5.37 20.84
CA GLU A 340 0.70 5.56 22.23
C GLU A 340 -0.22 4.82 23.21
N LYS A 341 -1.54 4.89 22.99
CA LYS A 341 -2.52 4.18 23.80
C LYS A 341 -2.32 2.66 23.72
N ALA A 342 -2.14 2.11 22.52
CA ALA A 342 -1.85 0.70 22.30
C ALA A 342 -0.57 0.26 23.05
N ILE A 343 0.48 1.07 22.98
CA ILE A 343 1.74 0.80 23.68
C ILE A 343 1.53 0.75 25.20
N LYS A 344 0.90 1.80 25.76
CA LYS A 344 0.71 1.94 27.21
C LYS A 344 -0.18 0.84 27.78
N GLN A 345 -1.22 0.44 27.04
CA GLN A 345 -2.24 -0.48 27.54
C GLN A 345 -1.91 -1.96 27.26
N HIS A 346 -1.20 -2.27 26.18
CA HIS A 346 -1.09 -3.66 25.70
C HIS A 346 0.33 -4.19 25.57
N THR A 347 1.32 -3.40 25.13
CA THR A 347 2.64 -3.95 24.75
C THR A 347 3.75 -3.65 25.76
N ARG A 348 3.93 -2.39 26.18
CA ARG A 348 5.11 -1.96 26.95
C ARG A 348 5.36 -2.75 28.26
N PRO A 349 4.35 -3.09 29.08
CA PRO A 349 4.60 -3.83 30.32
C PRO A 349 5.20 -5.23 30.12
N LYS A 350 4.94 -5.85 28.96
CA LYS A 350 5.40 -7.21 28.61
C LYS A 350 6.55 -7.22 27.61
N SER A 351 6.89 -6.06 27.07
CA SER A 351 7.93 -5.91 26.05
C SER A 351 9.30 -6.31 26.58
N SER A 352 10.15 -6.83 25.69
CA SER A 352 11.56 -7.16 25.95
C SER A 352 12.44 -6.55 24.85
N VAL A 353 12.78 -7.34 23.84
CA VAL A 353 13.56 -6.92 22.67
C VAL A 353 12.90 -5.76 21.97
N GLY A 354 11.58 -5.79 21.76
CA GLY A 354 10.86 -4.73 21.02
C GLY A 354 11.07 -3.33 21.61
N PHE A 355 10.99 -3.17 22.93
CA PHE A 355 11.31 -1.89 23.59
C PHE A 355 12.81 -1.60 23.60
N LEU A 356 13.63 -2.59 23.97
CA LEU A 356 15.09 -2.41 24.11
C LEU A 356 15.75 -1.97 22.80
N THR A 357 15.25 -2.43 21.65
CA THR A 357 15.78 -2.09 20.34
C THR A 357 15.09 -0.89 19.70
N ALA A 358 13.86 -0.56 20.11
CA ALA A 358 13.16 0.64 19.67
C ALA A 358 13.78 1.93 20.20
N ALA A 359 14.30 1.89 21.43
CA ALA A 359 14.80 3.09 22.10
C ALA A 359 16.16 3.55 21.58
N LYS A 360 16.16 4.73 20.96
CA LYS A 360 17.34 5.39 20.40
C LYS A 360 17.95 6.36 21.42
N ALA A 361 19.25 6.64 21.28
CA ALA A 361 19.90 7.67 22.08
C ALA A 361 19.30 9.06 21.75
N PRO A 362 19.19 9.97 22.74
CA PRO A 362 18.62 11.29 22.51
C PRO A 362 19.40 12.07 21.43
N VAL A 363 18.67 12.67 20.50
CA VAL A 363 19.23 13.60 19.51
C VAL A 363 19.38 15.00 20.10
N SER A 364 20.46 15.71 19.75
CA SER A 364 20.76 17.04 20.28
C SER A 364 19.75 18.12 19.89
N ASN A 365 19.00 17.91 18.80
CA ASN A 365 18.02 18.85 18.26
C ASN A 365 16.58 18.33 18.41
N ALA A 366 16.25 17.75 19.56
CA ALA A 366 14.88 17.29 19.83
C ALA A 366 13.87 18.45 19.64
N PRO A 367 12.69 18.19 19.06
CA PRO A 367 11.71 19.21 18.78
C PRO A 367 11.20 19.86 20.07
N ALA A 368 11.27 21.18 20.14
CA ALA A 368 10.89 21.96 21.33
C ALA A 368 9.38 21.91 21.65
N LYS A 369 8.56 21.51 20.68
CA LYS A 369 7.10 21.36 20.81
C LYS A 369 6.65 20.13 20.07
N THR A 370 5.69 19.42 20.65
CA THR A 370 5.01 18.30 20.00
C THR A 370 3.61 18.69 19.55
N SER A 371 3.15 18.12 18.44
CA SER A 371 1.77 18.20 17.96
C SER A 371 1.16 16.82 17.76
N LEU A 372 -0.17 16.72 17.84
CA LEU A 372 -0.87 15.50 17.48
C LEU A 372 -0.73 15.25 15.98
N TYR A 373 -0.46 14.01 15.61
CA TYR A 373 -0.52 13.58 14.23
C TYR A 373 -1.97 13.62 13.73
N THR A 374 -2.23 14.37 12.67
CA THR A 374 -3.56 14.50 12.03
C THR A 374 -3.50 14.08 10.56
N GLY A 375 -2.52 13.26 10.18
CA GLY A 375 -2.34 12.80 8.81
C GLY A 375 -3.26 11.63 8.42
N PHE A 376 -3.95 11.03 9.39
CA PHE A 376 -4.95 10.00 9.13
C PHE A 376 -6.20 10.58 8.43
N ASP A 377 -6.99 9.73 7.77
CA ASP A 377 -8.27 10.06 7.12
C ASP A 377 -8.21 11.05 5.93
N LYS A 378 -7.03 11.48 5.50
CA LYS A 378 -6.81 12.35 4.33
C LYS A 378 -6.64 11.55 3.03
N PHE A 379 -7.69 10.83 2.63
CA PHE A 379 -7.73 10.03 1.41
C PHE A 379 -9.16 9.97 0.85
N LEU A 380 -9.35 9.44 -0.36
CA LEU A 380 -10.69 9.15 -0.87
C LEU A 380 -11.30 7.99 -0.10
N LYS A 381 -12.34 8.25 0.67
CA LYS A 381 -12.91 7.28 1.62
C LYS A 381 -13.93 6.33 0.96
N PRO A 382 -13.98 5.04 1.37
CA PRO A 382 -14.96 4.07 0.90
C PRO A 382 -16.42 4.44 1.24
N THR A 383 -16.60 5.41 2.15
CA THR A 383 -17.91 5.94 2.57
C THR A 383 -18.45 7.01 1.61
N VAL A 384 -17.65 7.50 0.67
CA VAL A 384 -18.05 8.58 -0.27
C VAL A 384 -17.78 8.27 -1.75
N ILE A 385 -17.13 7.14 -2.06
CA ILE A 385 -16.85 6.69 -3.43
C ILE A 385 -17.23 5.23 -3.66
N GLY A 386 -17.46 4.89 -4.92
CA GLY A 386 -17.89 3.56 -5.35
C GLY A 386 -19.32 3.24 -4.93
N ALA A 387 -19.68 1.97 -5.02
CA ALA A 387 -20.93 1.46 -4.48
C ALA A 387 -20.88 1.52 -2.94
N LEU A 388 -21.71 2.39 -2.37
CA LEU A 388 -21.77 2.67 -0.94
C LEU A 388 -22.55 1.60 -0.17
N LYS A 389 -22.37 1.56 1.15
CA LYS A 389 -23.24 0.74 2.03
C LYS A 389 -24.61 1.42 2.12
N GLY A 390 -25.58 0.90 1.38
CA GLY A 390 -26.94 1.47 1.26
C GLY A 390 -27.09 2.49 0.14
N LYS A 391 -28.24 3.19 0.13
CA LYS A 391 -28.64 4.11 -0.95
C LYS A 391 -27.96 5.47 -0.79
N SER A 392 -27.26 5.95 -1.82
CA SER A 392 -26.66 7.29 -1.82
C SER A 392 -27.70 8.40 -2.02
N LYS A 393 -28.80 8.10 -2.72
CA LYS A 393 -29.86 9.04 -3.10
C LYS A 393 -31.24 8.39 -2.98
N MET A 394 -32.25 9.24 -2.79
CA MET A 394 -33.65 8.80 -2.84
C MET A 394 -33.99 8.24 -4.22
N LEU A 395 -34.67 7.10 -4.25
CA LEU A 395 -35.12 6.46 -5.47
C LEU A 395 -36.41 7.13 -5.97
N PRO A 396 -36.59 7.35 -7.28
CA PRO A 396 -37.82 7.92 -7.81
C PRO A 396 -39.04 7.02 -7.55
N ALA A 397 -40.18 7.62 -7.19
CA ALA A 397 -41.39 6.87 -6.82
C ALA A 397 -41.98 6.05 -7.99
N ASN A 398 -41.82 6.52 -9.24
CA ASN A 398 -42.30 5.84 -10.45
C ASN A 398 -41.14 5.06 -11.10
N SER A 399 -40.76 3.95 -10.48
CA SER A 399 -39.65 3.10 -10.91
C SER A 399 -40.09 1.65 -11.16
N ILE A 400 -39.35 0.93 -11.99
CA ILE A 400 -39.47 -0.51 -12.20
C ILE A 400 -38.45 -1.20 -11.30
N PHE A 401 -38.90 -2.07 -10.40
CA PHE A 401 -38.02 -2.83 -9.53
C PHE A 401 -37.73 -4.19 -10.16
N VAL A 402 -36.48 -4.62 -10.07
CA VAL A 402 -35.99 -5.91 -10.57
C VAL A 402 -35.32 -6.63 -9.41
N LYS A 403 -35.79 -7.82 -9.11
CA LYS A 403 -35.27 -8.69 -8.04
C LYS A 403 -34.18 -9.61 -8.59
N PRO A 404 -33.26 -10.08 -7.73
CA PRO A 404 -32.37 -11.19 -8.10
C PRO A 404 -33.15 -12.35 -8.70
N GLY A 405 -32.71 -12.82 -9.87
CA GLY A 405 -33.38 -13.87 -10.65
C GLY A 405 -34.36 -13.35 -11.72
N GLU A 406 -34.76 -12.08 -11.68
CA GLU A 406 -35.51 -11.43 -12.76
C GLU A 406 -34.58 -10.89 -13.84
N SER A 407 -35.06 -10.81 -15.09
CA SER A 407 -34.26 -10.35 -16.21
C SER A 407 -34.15 -8.82 -16.24
N ILE A 408 -32.94 -8.31 -15.97
CA ILE A 408 -32.61 -6.89 -16.16
C ILE A 408 -32.84 -6.48 -17.62
N GLN A 409 -32.42 -7.30 -18.58
CA GLN A 409 -32.60 -7.02 -20.01
C GLN A 409 -34.08 -6.84 -20.36
N LYS A 410 -34.97 -7.71 -19.88
CA LYS A 410 -36.42 -7.61 -20.11
C LYS A 410 -37.00 -6.33 -19.52
N ALA A 411 -36.50 -5.88 -18.37
CA ALA A 411 -36.92 -4.63 -17.75
C ALA A 411 -36.49 -3.41 -18.59
N ILE A 412 -35.27 -3.43 -19.14
CA ILE A 412 -34.79 -2.39 -20.07
C ILE A 412 -35.63 -2.38 -21.35
N ASP A 413 -35.77 -3.54 -22.00
CA ASP A 413 -36.45 -3.65 -23.29
C ASP A 413 -37.92 -3.20 -23.22
N SER A 414 -38.62 -3.59 -22.14
CA SER A 414 -40.04 -3.24 -21.93
C SER A 414 -40.27 -1.76 -21.60
N ASN A 415 -39.23 -1.01 -21.25
CA ASN A 415 -39.35 0.36 -20.72
C ASN A 415 -38.48 1.38 -21.47
N GLN A 416 -38.01 1.06 -22.67
CA GLN A 416 -37.32 2.03 -23.52
C GLN A 416 -38.19 3.27 -23.75
N LYS A 417 -37.60 4.46 -23.70
CA LYS A 417 -38.27 5.76 -23.88
C LYS A 417 -39.36 6.08 -22.84
N SER A 418 -39.52 5.28 -21.79
CA SER A 418 -40.52 5.53 -20.74
C SER A 418 -40.11 6.63 -19.76
N GLY A 419 -38.81 6.95 -19.69
CA GLY A 419 -38.24 7.84 -18.68
C GLY A 419 -38.24 7.28 -17.25
N LYS A 420 -38.67 6.02 -17.06
CA LYS A 420 -38.68 5.36 -15.76
C LYS A 420 -37.29 4.85 -15.39
N TRP A 421 -37.00 4.88 -14.09
CA TRP A 421 -35.82 4.24 -13.55
C TRP A 421 -36.03 2.73 -13.42
N ILE A 422 -34.99 1.97 -13.72
CA ILE A 422 -34.89 0.54 -13.45
C ILE A 422 -34.03 0.39 -12.20
N ILE A 423 -34.62 -0.14 -11.14
CA ILE A 423 -34.01 -0.28 -9.83
C ILE A 423 -33.75 -1.76 -9.58
N LEU A 424 -32.48 -2.11 -9.49
CA LEU A 424 -32.06 -3.43 -9.07
C LEU A 424 -32.09 -3.50 -7.54
N GLU A 425 -32.89 -4.41 -7.00
CA GLU A 425 -32.90 -4.68 -5.56
C GLU A 425 -31.54 -5.26 -5.11
N ALA A 426 -31.21 -5.13 -3.82
CA ALA A 426 -30.02 -5.75 -3.24
C ALA A 426 -30.00 -7.26 -3.50
N GLY A 427 -28.82 -7.78 -3.83
CA GLY A 427 -28.56 -9.17 -4.20
C GLY A 427 -27.77 -9.31 -5.50
N VAL A 428 -27.51 -10.55 -5.88
CA VAL A 428 -26.73 -10.89 -7.09
C VAL A 428 -27.67 -11.07 -8.29
N HIS A 429 -27.47 -10.22 -9.29
CA HIS A 429 -28.15 -10.26 -10.59
C HIS A 429 -27.22 -10.88 -11.62
N THR A 430 -27.39 -12.19 -11.84
CA THR A 430 -26.57 -12.95 -12.79
C THR A 430 -26.99 -12.69 -14.23
N LEU A 431 -26.03 -12.34 -15.09
CA LEU A 431 -26.23 -12.16 -16.52
C LEU A 431 -25.87 -13.43 -17.27
N GLU A 432 -26.82 -13.97 -18.04
CA GLU A 432 -26.60 -15.10 -18.96
C GLU A 432 -26.16 -14.65 -20.37
N THR A 433 -26.24 -13.36 -20.65
CA THR A 433 -25.74 -12.70 -21.86
C THR A 433 -25.30 -11.28 -21.50
N PRO A 434 -24.43 -10.63 -22.29
CA PRO A 434 -24.06 -9.23 -22.04
C PRO A 434 -25.31 -8.34 -21.95
N LEU A 435 -25.39 -7.52 -20.90
CA LEU A 435 -26.50 -6.58 -20.70
C LEU A 435 -26.37 -5.44 -21.71
N LYS A 436 -27.38 -5.30 -22.58
CA LYS A 436 -27.46 -4.25 -23.58
C LYS A 436 -28.15 -3.01 -23.02
N ILE A 437 -27.47 -1.87 -23.11
CA ILE A 437 -27.96 -0.57 -22.69
C ILE A 437 -28.41 0.23 -23.90
N TYR A 438 -29.60 0.83 -23.86
CA TYR A 438 -30.15 1.68 -24.91
C TYR A 438 -30.28 3.13 -24.44
N SER A 439 -30.48 4.05 -25.37
CA SER A 439 -30.57 5.48 -25.10
C SER A 439 -31.70 5.80 -24.13
N GLY A 440 -31.45 6.71 -23.19
CA GLY A 440 -32.38 7.04 -22.12
C GLY A 440 -32.46 6.02 -20.98
N THR A 441 -31.59 5.02 -20.93
CA THR A 441 -31.57 4.06 -19.81
C THR A 441 -31.15 4.73 -18.51
N LEU A 442 -32.01 4.62 -17.51
CA LEU A 442 -31.78 5.08 -16.14
C LEU A 442 -31.73 3.85 -15.21
N LEU A 443 -30.53 3.39 -14.86
CA LEU A 443 -30.29 2.20 -14.06
C LEU A 443 -29.72 2.57 -12.70
N ALA A 444 -30.28 2.03 -11.63
CA ALA A 444 -29.73 2.20 -10.28
C ALA A 444 -29.80 0.92 -9.45
N GLY A 445 -28.88 0.77 -8.51
CA GLY A 445 -28.96 -0.22 -7.45
C GLY A 445 -29.32 0.37 -6.09
N GLN A 446 -29.06 -0.41 -5.05
CA GLN A 446 -29.26 -0.04 -3.64
C GLN A 446 -27.93 0.02 -2.87
N GLY A 447 -26.84 0.27 -3.59
CA GLY A 447 -25.48 0.30 -3.05
C GLY A 447 -24.71 -0.98 -3.36
N ARG A 448 -23.68 -1.25 -2.55
CA ARG A 448 -22.72 -2.36 -2.74
C ARG A 448 -23.36 -3.75 -2.76
N GLU A 449 -24.51 -3.91 -2.10
CA GLU A 449 -25.24 -5.18 -2.07
C GLU A 449 -25.98 -5.47 -3.38
N THR A 450 -26.19 -4.48 -4.25
CA THR A 450 -26.68 -4.72 -5.61
C THR A 450 -25.52 -5.05 -6.52
N ILE A 451 -25.41 -6.32 -6.91
CA ILE A 451 -24.29 -6.84 -7.69
C ILE A 451 -24.79 -7.28 -9.06
N ILE A 452 -24.28 -6.67 -10.13
CA ILE A 452 -24.38 -7.21 -11.49
C ILE A 452 -23.21 -8.18 -11.69
N PHE A 453 -23.53 -9.42 -12.02
CA PHE A 453 -22.53 -10.48 -12.15
C PHE A 453 -22.67 -11.18 -13.51
N PRO A 454 -21.75 -11.00 -14.48
CA PRO A 454 -21.72 -11.87 -15.65
C PRO A 454 -21.42 -13.31 -15.23
N ALA A 455 -22.23 -14.27 -15.69
CA ALA A 455 -21.97 -15.68 -15.42
C ALA A 455 -20.55 -16.08 -15.90
N PRO A 456 -19.92 -17.14 -15.36
CA PRO A 456 -18.52 -17.48 -15.65
C PRO A 456 -18.16 -17.57 -17.14
N GLN A 457 -19.10 -18.03 -17.97
CA GLN A 457 -18.98 -18.16 -19.42
C GLN A 457 -19.12 -16.85 -20.20
N ILE A 458 -19.56 -15.76 -19.55
CA ILE A 458 -19.81 -14.48 -20.18
C ILE A 458 -18.57 -13.61 -20.13
N GLY A 459 -18.09 -13.22 -21.32
CA GLY A 459 -16.87 -12.46 -21.48
C GLY A 459 -17.02 -10.95 -21.29
N THR A 460 -18.19 -10.35 -21.49
CA THR A 460 -18.40 -8.90 -21.30
C THR A 460 -19.69 -8.68 -20.52
N ALA A 461 -19.64 -7.86 -19.46
CA ALA A 461 -20.80 -7.64 -18.59
C ALA A 461 -21.85 -6.73 -19.26
N ILE A 462 -21.44 -5.54 -19.71
CA ILE A 462 -22.34 -4.51 -20.22
C ILE A 462 -21.83 -3.97 -21.56
N ILE A 463 -22.72 -3.83 -22.53
CA ILE A 463 -22.45 -3.28 -23.87
C ILE A 463 -23.51 -2.26 -24.29
N ASN A 464 -23.19 -1.39 -25.25
CA ASN A 464 -24.21 -0.58 -25.91
C ASN A 464 -25.08 -1.46 -26.83
N GLY A 465 -26.40 -1.33 -26.72
CA GLY A 465 -27.39 -2.07 -27.50
C GLY A 465 -27.63 -1.50 -28.90
N GLU A 466 -27.15 -0.29 -29.15
CA GLU A 466 -27.29 0.45 -30.41
C GLU A 466 -26.02 1.25 -30.70
N GLU A 467 -25.81 1.59 -31.98
CA GLU A 467 -24.60 2.27 -32.46
C GLU A 467 -24.46 3.70 -31.90
N ILE A 468 -25.59 4.39 -31.74
CA ILE A 468 -25.68 5.72 -31.13
C ILE A 468 -26.36 5.56 -29.78
N LEU A 469 -25.60 5.72 -28.71
CA LEU A 469 -26.09 5.59 -27.33
C LEU A 469 -26.08 6.96 -26.68
N ALA A 470 -27.23 7.46 -26.23
CA ALA A 470 -27.35 8.77 -25.60
C ALA A 470 -28.10 8.74 -24.27
N ASP A 471 -27.77 9.66 -23.37
CA ASP A 471 -28.56 10.00 -22.16
C ASP A 471 -28.74 8.81 -21.22
N VAL A 472 -27.63 8.16 -20.86
CA VAL A 472 -27.62 7.00 -19.96
C VAL A 472 -27.11 7.41 -18.58
N THR A 473 -27.77 6.94 -17.53
CA THR A 473 -27.25 7.02 -16.15
C THR A 473 -27.22 5.65 -15.51
N ILE A 474 -26.07 5.28 -14.94
CA ILE A 474 -25.90 4.06 -14.13
C ILE A 474 -25.33 4.48 -12.77
N ARG A 475 -26.01 4.10 -11.68
CA ARG A 475 -25.57 4.48 -10.33
C ARG A 475 -25.79 3.44 -9.23
N ASP A 476 -25.08 3.61 -8.12
CA ASP A 476 -25.35 2.93 -6.84
C ASP A 476 -25.34 1.40 -6.90
N LEU A 477 -24.39 0.80 -7.63
CA LEU A 477 -24.28 -0.66 -7.78
C LEU A 477 -22.83 -1.13 -7.98
N LEU A 478 -22.60 -2.40 -7.68
CA LEU A 478 -21.34 -3.10 -7.93
C LEU A 478 -21.45 -3.96 -9.20
N ILE A 479 -20.40 -3.96 -10.02
CA ILE A 479 -20.23 -4.88 -11.14
C ILE A 479 -19.01 -5.75 -10.86
N GLU A 480 -19.24 -7.05 -10.72
CA GLU A 480 -18.25 -8.03 -10.24
C GLU A 480 -17.71 -8.88 -11.38
N GLY A 481 -16.43 -8.69 -11.73
CA GLY A 481 -15.73 -9.38 -12.80
C GLY A 481 -15.08 -10.71 -12.42
N ALA A 482 -15.02 -11.08 -11.14
CA ALA A 482 -14.51 -12.38 -10.70
C ALA A 482 -15.32 -13.54 -11.30
N THR A 483 -14.79 -14.76 -11.22
CA THR A 483 -15.50 -15.97 -11.70
C THR A 483 -16.54 -16.48 -10.70
N LYS A 484 -16.53 -15.95 -9.48
CA LYS A 484 -17.50 -16.24 -8.42
C LYS A 484 -17.74 -14.95 -7.64
N VAL A 485 -18.97 -14.75 -7.18
CA VAL A 485 -19.29 -13.68 -6.22
C VAL A 485 -19.03 -14.23 -4.82
N ILE A 486 -17.78 -14.12 -4.37
CA ILE A 486 -17.37 -14.51 -3.02
C ILE A 486 -16.77 -13.29 -2.35
N GLU A 487 -17.27 -12.99 -1.17
CA GLU A 487 -16.63 -12.02 -0.30
C GLU A 487 -15.35 -12.67 0.28
N ASN A 488 -14.19 -12.26 -0.23
CA ASN A 488 -12.91 -12.89 0.14
C ASN A 488 -12.16 -12.07 1.19
N ALA A 489 -11.72 -12.74 2.25
CA ALA A 489 -10.89 -12.13 3.29
C ALA A 489 -9.43 -11.96 2.85
N ASP A 490 -8.90 -12.86 2.00
CA ASP A 490 -7.53 -12.72 1.47
C ASP A 490 -7.52 -11.76 0.27
N PRO A 491 -6.86 -10.58 0.41
CA PRO A 491 -6.83 -9.54 -0.62
C PRO A 491 -6.19 -9.99 -1.94
N ASN A 492 -5.48 -11.12 -1.98
CA ASN A 492 -4.79 -11.62 -3.18
C ASN A 492 -5.42 -12.85 -3.81
N HIS A 493 -6.39 -13.48 -3.16
CA HIS A 493 -6.87 -14.80 -3.59
C HIS A 493 -7.36 -14.80 -5.04
N ASP A 494 -8.28 -13.90 -5.37
CA ASP A 494 -8.82 -13.81 -6.73
C ASP A 494 -7.82 -13.17 -7.69
N ARG A 495 -7.05 -12.18 -7.21
CA ARG A 495 -6.04 -11.48 -8.03
C ARG A 495 -4.98 -12.45 -8.58
N ARG A 496 -4.51 -13.42 -7.79
CA ARG A 496 -3.56 -14.45 -8.28
C ARG A 496 -4.13 -15.19 -9.47
N SER A 497 -5.38 -15.64 -9.40
CA SER A 497 -6.02 -16.38 -10.50
C SER A 497 -6.23 -15.53 -11.76
N ARG A 498 -6.44 -14.22 -11.60
CA ARG A 498 -6.67 -13.26 -12.69
C ARG A 498 -5.40 -12.73 -13.33
N SER A 499 -4.25 -12.85 -12.67
CA SER A 499 -2.99 -12.22 -13.10
C SER A 499 -2.29 -12.96 -14.25
N TYR A 500 -2.73 -14.18 -14.60
CA TYR A 500 -2.11 -15.01 -15.63
C TYR A 500 -2.80 -14.86 -17.00
N MET A 501 -2.01 -15.06 -18.07
CA MET A 501 -2.50 -14.96 -19.46
C MET A 501 -3.67 -15.89 -19.80
N ASN A 502 -3.80 -17.01 -19.09
CA ASN A 502 -4.83 -18.04 -19.28
C ASN A 502 -6.09 -17.82 -18.43
N ALA A 503 -6.15 -16.74 -17.65
CA ALA A 503 -7.35 -16.40 -16.91
C ALA A 503 -8.52 -16.12 -17.90
N PRO A 504 -9.78 -16.40 -17.50
CA PRO A 504 -10.92 -16.09 -18.35
C PRO A 504 -10.94 -14.62 -18.76
N SER A 505 -11.09 -14.35 -20.05
CA SER A 505 -11.22 -12.99 -20.59
C SER A 505 -12.57 -12.40 -20.21
N ARG A 506 -12.57 -11.40 -19.33
CA ARG A 506 -13.77 -10.78 -18.76
C ARG A 506 -13.63 -9.26 -18.78
N GLU A 507 -14.56 -8.57 -19.41
CA GLU A 507 -14.68 -7.11 -19.55
C GLU A 507 -15.89 -6.58 -18.77
N GLY A 508 -15.77 -5.39 -18.19
CA GLY A 508 -16.86 -4.76 -17.46
C GLY A 508 -17.84 -4.03 -18.40
N ILE A 509 -17.78 -2.70 -18.40
CA ILE A 509 -18.65 -1.85 -19.22
C ILE A 509 -17.91 -1.44 -20.49
N ILE A 510 -18.42 -1.84 -21.66
CA ILE A 510 -17.80 -1.58 -22.95
C ILE A 510 -18.78 -0.83 -23.86
N PHE A 511 -18.60 0.47 -23.99
CA PHE A 511 -19.37 1.32 -24.91
C PHE A 511 -18.51 1.78 -26.07
N LYS A 512 -18.87 1.40 -27.30
CA LYS A 512 -18.11 1.74 -28.49
C LYS A 512 -19.04 2.15 -29.61
N SER A 513 -18.66 3.21 -30.31
CA SER A 513 -19.28 3.62 -31.56
C SER A 513 -18.23 3.82 -32.64
N LYS A 514 -18.56 3.45 -33.86
CA LYS A 514 -17.85 3.77 -35.09
C LYS A 514 -18.18 5.20 -35.55
N GLU A 515 -19.36 5.69 -35.17
CA GLU A 515 -19.76 7.07 -35.43
C GLU A 515 -19.01 8.01 -34.50
N LYS A 516 -18.52 9.12 -35.07
CA LYS A 516 -17.91 10.17 -34.27
C LYS A 516 -18.94 10.69 -33.26
N ASP A 517 -18.54 10.72 -32.00
CA ASP A 517 -19.41 11.12 -30.89
C ASP A 517 -20.68 10.25 -30.76
N GLY A 518 -20.67 9.00 -31.19
CA GLY A 518 -21.86 8.13 -31.11
C GLY A 518 -22.27 7.75 -29.69
N ILE A 519 -21.36 7.78 -28.71
CA ILE A 519 -21.67 7.60 -27.29
C ILE A 519 -21.78 8.96 -26.59
N GLN A 520 -22.97 9.37 -26.12
CA GLN A 520 -23.26 10.74 -25.68
C GLN A 520 -23.91 10.81 -24.30
N ASN A 521 -23.55 11.81 -23.50
CA ASN A 521 -24.23 12.16 -22.25
C ASN A 521 -24.37 10.95 -21.29
N ILE A 522 -23.26 10.25 -21.06
CA ILE A 522 -23.22 9.07 -20.18
C ILE A 522 -22.80 9.51 -18.77
N THR A 523 -23.55 9.11 -17.76
CA THR A 523 -23.25 9.37 -16.36
C THR A 523 -23.07 8.08 -15.57
N PHE A 524 -21.91 7.93 -14.94
CA PHE A 524 -21.64 6.95 -13.89
C PHE A 524 -21.54 7.65 -12.54
N GLU A 525 -22.27 7.17 -11.55
CA GLU A 525 -22.29 7.78 -10.22
C GLU A 525 -22.30 6.72 -9.10
N ASN A 526 -21.36 6.75 -8.16
CA ASN A 526 -21.33 5.80 -7.03
C ASN A 526 -21.41 4.32 -7.46
N ILE A 527 -20.72 3.96 -8.55
CA ILE A 527 -20.61 2.55 -8.96
C ILE A 527 -19.21 2.03 -8.68
N THR A 528 -19.14 0.73 -8.36
CA THR A 528 -17.88 -0.01 -8.30
C THR A 528 -17.81 -0.97 -9.49
N VAL A 529 -16.69 -1.00 -10.20
CA VAL A 529 -16.40 -1.97 -11.27
C VAL A 529 -15.06 -2.59 -10.95
N GLN A 530 -15.04 -3.89 -10.66
CA GLN A 530 -13.83 -4.54 -10.16
C GLN A 530 -13.63 -5.94 -10.71
N ASN A 531 -12.41 -6.45 -10.53
CA ASN A 531 -12.01 -7.82 -10.82
C ASN A 531 -12.10 -8.26 -12.28
N PHE A 532 -12.21 -7.34 -13.24
CA PHE A 532 -12.18 -7.69 -14.65
C PHE A 532 -10.75 -7.99 -15.11
N THR A 533 -10.56 -9.07 -15.86
CA THR A 533 -9.24 -9.42 -16.41
C THR A 533 -8.88 -8.56 -17.62
N LYS A 534 -9.88 -8.00 -18.30
CA LYS A 534 -9.73 -6.98 -19.34
C LYS A 534 -10.09 -5.60 -18.79
N ASN A 535 -10.47 -4.65 -19.66
CA ASN A 535 -10.86 -3.31 -19.22
C ASN A 535 -12.04 -3.37 -18.25
N GLY A 536 -11.94 -2.64 -17.14
CA GLY A 536 -13.06 -2.42 -16.22
C GLY A 536 -14.15 -1.60 -16.93
N VAL A 537 -13.77 -0.41 -17.40
CA VAL A 537 -14.64 0.42 -18.24
C VAL A 537 -13.88 0.87 -19.50
N ALA A 538 -14.48 0.72 -20.68
CA ALA A 538 -13.95 1.22 -21.94
C ALA A 538 -15.01 2.01 -22.71
N ILE A 539 -14.68 3.26 -23.07
CA ILE A 539 -15.56 4.12 -23.88
C ILE A 539 -14.78 4.60 -25.10
N VAL A 540 -15.34 4.35 -26.29
CA VAL A 540 -14.71 4.70 -27.58
C VAL A 540 -15.69 5.46 -28.47
N GLY A 541 -15.27 6.63 -28.96
CA GLY A 541 -16.04 7.43 -29.93
C GLY A 541 -17.26 8.10 -29.28
N GLY A 542 -17.03 9.09 -28.43
CA GLY A 542 -18.09 9.66 -27.60
C GLY A 542 -17.86 11.08 -27.11
N LYS A 543 -18.89 11.67 -26.49
CA LYS A 543 -18.80 12.98 -25.86
C LYS A 543 -19.64 13.13 -24.61
N ASN A 544 -19.28 14.09 -23.78
CA ASN A 544 -19.99 14.46 -22.55
C ASN A 544 -20.15 13.25 -21.61
N ILE A 545 -19.03 12.70 -21.18
CA ILE A 545 -18.98 11.58 -20.24
C ILE A 545 -18.73 12.11 -18.83
N ARG A 546 -19.53 11.69 -17.85
CA ARG A 546 -19.36 12.05 -16.44
C ARG A 546 -19.13 10.80 -15.59
N ILE A 547 -18.00 10.77 -14.89
CA ILE A 547 -17.63 9.74 -13.92
C ILE A 547 -17.49 10.43 -12.57
N ASN A 548 -18.45 10.22 -11.66
CA ASN A 548 -18.50 10.91 -10.38
C ASN A 548 -18.54 9.91 -9.24
N GLN A 549 -17.61 10.03 -8.29
CA GLN A 549 -17.60 9.19 -7.08
C GLN A 549 -17.58 7.68 -7.41
N CYS A 550 -16.92 7.26 -8.48
CA CYS A 550 -16.85 5.86 -8.89
C CYS A 550 -15.56 5.21 -8.37
N ASP A 551 -15.57 3.88 -8.29
CA ASP A 551 -14.38 3.06 -8.01
C ASP A 551 -14.20 2.00 -9.09
N PHE A 552 -13.25 2.21 -9.99
CA PHE A 552 -12.93 1.27 -11.09
C PHE A 552 -11.63 0.51 -10.82
N SER A 553 -11.33 0.21 -9.56
CA SER A 553 -10.08 -0.46 -9.16
C SER A 553 -10.04 -1.96 -9.47
N ASP A 554 -8.84 -2.52 -9.52
CA ASP A 554 -8.55 -3.96 -9.64
C ASP A 554 -8.97 -4.62 -10.97
N ASN A 555 -8.87 -3.87 -12.08
CA ASN A 555 -9.13 -4.34 -13.44
C ASN A 555 -7.89 -4.27 -14.35
N GLY A 556 -7.88 -5.02 -15.45
CA GLY A 556 -6.81 -4.93 -16.44
C GLY A 556 -5.58 -5.79 -16.13
N ALA A 557 -5.74 -7.09 -16.34
CA ALA A 557 -4.70 -8.10 -16.14
C ALA A 557 -3.91 -8.41 -17.43
N SER A 558 -3.03 -9.42 -17.38
CA SER A 558 -2.15 -9.83 -18.50
C SER A 558 -2.78 -10.84 -19.47
N VAL A 559 -4.12 -11.00 -19.45
CA VAL A 559 -4.81 -11.88 -20.40
C VAL A 559 -4.52 -11.47 -21.85
N VAL A 560 -4.61 -12.44 -22.77
CA VAL A 560 -4.31 -12.24 -24.20
C VAL A 560 -4.96 -10.94 -24.73
N PRO A 561 -4.18 -10.04 -25.36
CA PRO A 561 -2.84 -10.25 -25.92
C PRO A 561 -1.65 -10.05 -24.97
N GLY A 562 -1.86 -9.65 -23.71
CA GLY A 562 -0.79 -9.43 -22.74
C GLY A 562 -0.92 -8.10 -22.00
N ALA A 563 0.15 -7.75 -21.27
CA ALA A 563 0.23 -6.51 -20.49
C ALA A 563 0.09 -5.26 -21.36
N GLY A 564 -0.48 -4.19 -20.78
CA GLY A 564 -0.62 -2.87 -21.40
C GLY A 564 -1.83 -2.64 -22.30
N PHE A 565 -2.68 -3.65 -22.50
CA PHE A 565 -3.91 -3.53 -23.32
C PHE A 565 -5.18 -3.29 -22.52
N HIS A 566 -5.14 -3.55 -21.23
CA HIS A 566 -6.31 -3.58 -20.36
C HIS A 566 -6.06 -2.71 -19.14
N HIS A 567 -7.07 -1.93 -18.76
CA HIS A 567 -6.93 -0.85 -17.78
C HIS A 567 -8.14 -0.80 -16.85
N ASN A 568 -8.01 -0.04 -15.76
CA ASN A 568 -9.16 0.34 -14.93
C ASN A 568 -10.17 1.16 -15.75
N LEU A 569 -9.70 2.23 -16.41
CA LEU A 569 -10.47 3.03 -17.35
C LEU A 569 -9.73 3.22 -18.69
N HIS A 570 -10.41 2.91 -19.79
CA HIS A 570 -9.94 3.18 -21.15
C HIS A 570 -10.86 4.18 -21.87
N LEU A 571 -10.30 5.31 -22.26
CA LEU A 571 -10.98 6.35 -23.06
C LEU A 571 -10.26 6.52 -24.39
N SER A 572 -11.02 6.46 -25.49
CA SER A 572 -10.48 6.68 -26.83
C SER A 572 -11.43 7.50 -27.69
N TYR A 573 -10.95 8.54 -28.37
CA TYR A 573 -11.78 9.43 -29.18
C TYR A 573 -12.95 10.04 -28.39
N ILE A 574 -12.67 10.58 -27.19
CA ILE A 574 -13.67 11.20 -26.32
C ILE A 574 -13.54 12.72 -26.31
N THR A 575 -14.66 13.43 -26.49
CA THR A 575 -14.75 14.89 -26.34
C THR A 575 -15.55 15.27 -25.08
N ASN A 576 -14.97 16.04 -24.17
CA ASN A 576 -15.58 16.39 -22.87
C ASN A 576 -15.81 15.18 -21.97
N CYS A 577 -14.88 14.94 -21.04
CA CYS A 577 -15.06 13.95 -19.99
C CYS A 577 -14.67 14.55 -18.64
N ASP A 578 -15.60 14.51 -17.68
CA ASP A 578 -15.35 14.95 -16.31
C ASP A 578 -15.25 13.71 -15.40
N ILE A 579 -14.08 13.51 -14.80
CA ILE A 579 -13.78 12.48 -13.80
C ILE A 579 -13.54 13.19 -12.47
N ILE A 580 -14.43 12.95 -11.51
CA ILE A 580 -14.47 13.71 -10.25
C ILE A 580 -14.56 12.74 -9.07
N SER A 581 -13.71 12.95 -8.06
CA SER A 581 -13.75 12.23 -6.79
C SER A 581 -13.79 10.71 -6.97
N SER A 582 -13.04 10.16 -7.92
CA SER A 582 -13.13 8.75 -8.31
C SER A 582 -11.79 8.02 -8.14
N ARG A 583 -11.83 6.70 -8.07
CA ARG A 583 -10.65 5.85 -7.84
C ARG A 583 -10.41 4.88 -9.00
N PHE A 584 -9.14 4.71 -9.35
CA PHE A 584 -8.65 3.90 -10.46
C PHE A 584 -7.38 3.14 -10.06
N ASP A 585 -7.46 2.40 -8.96
CA ASP A 585 -6.27 1.83 -8.35
C ASP A 585 -6.02 0.39 -8.79
N THR A 586 -4.76 -0.04 -8.68
CA THR A 586 -4.41 -1.46 -8.75
C THR A 586 -4.81 -2.13 -10.06
N SER A 587 -4.56 -1.50 -11.21
CA SER A 587 -4.61 -2.23 -12.49
C SER A 587 -3.41 -3.17 -12.60
N PRO A 588 -3.55 -4.51 -12.54
CA PRO A 588 -2.39 -5.39 -12.34
C PRO A 588 -1.33 -5.32 -13.44
N TYR A 589 -1.74 -5.08 -14.70
CA TYR A 589 -0.84 -4.99 -15.86
C TYR A 589 -1.18 -3.80 -16.77
N GLY A 590 -1.84 -2.78 -16.22
CA GLY A 590 -2.38 -1.66 -16.97
C GLY A 590 -2.22 -0.32 -16.28
N ASN A 591 -2.78 0.72 -16.91
CA ASN A 591 -2.90 2.05 -16.33
C ASN A 591 -4.15 2.14 -15.45
N GLY A 592 -4.14 3.08 -14.49
CA GLY A 592 -5.37 3.50 -13.82
C GLY A 592 -6.32 4.15 -14.83
N ILE A 593 -5.83 5.13 -15.59
CA ILE A 593 -6.56 5.75 -16.69
C ILE A 593 -5.68 5.75 -17.94
N ASN A 594 -6.20 5.23 -19.05
CA ASN A 594 -5.59 5.41 -20.37
C ASN A 594 -6.51 6.25 -21.25
N ALA A 595 -6.06 7.44 -21.66
CA ALA A 595 -6.79 8.34 -22.54
C ALA A 595 -6.00 8.57 -23.84
N THR A 596 -6.57 8.17 -24.98
CA THR A 596 -5.93 8.35 -26.29
C THR A 596 -6.86 9.10 -27.24
N PHE A 597 -6.35 10.02 -28.06
CA PHE A 597 -7.17 10.82 -29.00
C PHE A 597 -8.34 11.57 -28.33
N CYS A 598 -8.17 11.98 -27.08
CA CYS A 598 -9.22 12.63 -26.29
C CYS A 598 -9.08 14.16 -26.32
N GLN A 599 -10.19 14.85 -26.06
CA GLN A 599 -10.24 16.30 -26.01
C GLN A 599 -11.07 16.77 -24.81
N ASN A 600 -10.55 17.71 -24.02
CA ASN A 600 -11.23 18.26 -22.84
C ASN A 600 -11.57 17.19 -21.79
N VAL A 601 -10.56 16.41 -21.36
CA VAL A 601 -10.70 15.46 -20.25
C VAL A 601 -10.19 16.10 -18.97
N LYS A 602 -11.00 16.02 -17.91
CA LYS A 602 -10.68 16.57 -16.58
C LYS A 602 -10.68 15.46 -15.55
N VAL A 603 -9.61 15.36 -14.78
CA VAL A 603 -9.46 14.44 -13.65
C VAL A 603 -9.24 15.28 -12.40
N ILE A 604 -10.21 15.25 -11.48
CA ILE A 604 -10.26 16.14 -10.33
C ILE A 604 -10.49 15.32 -9.07
N ASN A 605 -9.74 15.60 -8.00
CA ASN A 605 -9.91 14.95 -6.69
C ASN A 605 -9.88 13.41 -6.77
N SER A 606 -9.09 12.83 -7.66
CA SER A 606 -9.17 11.39 -7.97
C SER A 606 -7.90 10.65 -7.54
N GLU A 607 -7.99 9.33 -7.32
CA GLU A 607 -6.86 8.46 -6.94
C GLU A 607 -6.54 7.50 -8.09
N MET A 608 -5.26 7.44 -8.47
CA MET A 608 -4.72 6.59 -9.53
C MET A 608 -3.43 5.93 -9.02
N ALA A 609 -3.58 5.02 -8.06
CA ALA A 609 -2.48 4.46 -7.30
C ALA A 609 -2.26 2.98 -7.56
N ARG A 610 -1.01 2.54 -7.39
CA ARG A 610 -0.62 1.11 -7.38
C ARG A 610 -0.92 0.39 -8.71
N ASN A 611 -0.83 1.08 -9.84
CA ASN A 611 -1.05 0.47 -11.16
C ASN A 611 0.23 -0.24 -11.67
N GLY A 612 0.04 -1.26 -12.51
CA GLY A 612 1.10 -2.05 -13.12
C GLY A 612 1.84 -1.31 -14.24
N LEU A 613 1.25 -0.23 -14.75
CA LEU A 613 1.86 0.77 -15.61
C LEU A 613 1.81 2.15 -14.93
N SER A 614 1.26 3.17 -15.59
CA SER A 614 1.16 4.53 -15.07
C SER A 614 -0.17 4.78 -14.34
N GLY A 615 -0.20 5.78 -13.45
CA GLY A 615 -1.44 6.22 -12.81
C GLY A 615 -2.46 6.72 -13.85
N ILE A 616 -2.02 7.68 -14.66
CA ILE A 616 -2.73 8.12 -15.86
C ILE A 616 -1.76 8.26 -17.03
N ARG A 617 -2.14 7.73 -18.18
CA ARG A 617 -1.46 7.90 -19.46
C ARG A 617 -2.37 8.67 -20.42
N CYS A 618 -1.84 9.73 -21.02
CA CYS A 618 -2.50 10.48 -22.09
C CYS A 618 -1.62 10.48 -23.34
N ALA A 619 -2.19 10.12 -24.48
CA ALA A 619 -1.50 10.15 -25.77
C ALA A 619 -2.37 10.79 -26.85
N GLU A 620 -1.76 11.53 -27.78
CA GLU A 620 -2.45 12.12 -28.95
C GLU A 620 -3.68 12.99 -28.57
N SER A 621 -3.64 13.64 -27.41
CA SER A 621 -4.83 14.26 -26.79
C SER A 621 -4.66 15.76 -26.58
N SER A 622 -5.76 16.49 -26.38
CA SER A 622 -5.74 17.95 -26.16
C SER A 622 -6.64 18.41 -25.02
N ARG A 623 -6.30 19.55 -24.40
CA ARG A 623 -7.07 20.14 -23.29
C ARG A 623 -7.26 19.14 -22.13
N ILE A 624 -6.16 18.60 -21.61
CA ILE A 624 -6.21 17.67 -20.48
C ILE A 624 -5.97 18.45 -19.19
N THR A 625 -6.82 18.25 -18.19
CA THR A 625 -6.68 18.84 -16.86
C THR A 625 -6.59 17.74 -15.81
N ILE A 626 -5.54 17.74 -15.00
CA ILE A 626 -5.38 16.84 -13.86
C ILE A 626 -5.15 17.71 -12.63
N ASN A 627 -6.10 17.73 -11.70
CA ASN A 627 -6.10 18.66 -10.59
C ASN A 627 -6.40 17.99 -9.25
N ASN A 628 -5.67 18.37 -8.21
CA ASN A 628 -5.90 17.95 -6.82
C ASN A 628 -6.07 16.43 -6.67
N SER A 629 -5.31 15.65 -7.44
CA SER A 629 -5.41 14.19 -7.52
C SER A 629 -4.16 13.51 -6.97
N LEU A 630 -4.28 12.24 -6.61
CA LEU A 630 -3.20 11.41 -6.11
C LEU A 630 -2.78 10.39 -7.18
N ALA A 631 -1.50 10.38 -7.55
CA ALA A 631 -0.89 9.34 -8.39
C ALA A 631 0.32 8.74 -7.66
N GLU A 632 0.15 7.54 -7.12
CA GLU A 632 1.11 6.97 -6.18
C GLU A 632 1.49 5.52 -6.47
N GLY A 633 2.76 5.17 -6.30
CA GLY A 633 3.16 3.77 -6.22
C GLY A 633 3.01 3.01 -7.53
N ASN A 634 2.91 3.69 -8.67
CA ASN A 634 2.75 3.06 -9.98
C ASN A 634 4.09 2.48 -10.48
N ASN A 635 4.05 1.38 -11.22
CA ASN A 635 5.25 0.68 -11.71
C ASN A 635 5.94 1.42 -12.86
N GLU A 636 5.29 2.42 -13.45
CA GLU A 636 5.90 3.37 -14.37
C GLU A 636 5.80 4.79 -13.79
N HIS A 637 5.03 5.66 -14.44
CA HIS A 637 4.90 7.07 -14.07
C HIS A 637 3.64 7.32 -13.24
N GLY A 638 3.63 8.42 -12.49
CA GLY A 638 2.37 8.89 -11.89
C GLY A 638 1.42 9.43 -12.95
N ILE A 639 1.89 10.45 -13.69
CA ILE A 639 1.21 11.11 -14.79
C ILE A 639 2.12 11.07 -16.02
N PHE A 640 1.68 10.41 -17.08
CA PHE A 640 2.44 10.26 -18.31
C PHE A 640 1.73 10.92 -19.49
N ILE A 641 2.36 11.95 -20.06
CA ILE A 641 1.90 12.62 -21.28
C ILE A 641 2.82 12.21 -22.42
N GLU A 642 2.35 11.23 -23.20
CA GLU A 642 3.09 10.60 -24.26
C GLU A 642 2.81 11.24 -25.63
N LYS A 643 3.82 11.19 -26.50
CA LYS A 643 3.72 11.45 -27.93
C LYS A 643 4.06 10.16 -28.68
N GLN A 644 3.15 9.70 -29.53
CA GLN A 644 3.44 8.60 -30.45
C GLN A 644 3.62 9.14 -31.87
N MET A 645 2.66 9.93 -32.34
CA MET A 645 2.70 10.64 -33.60
C MET A 645 2.72 12.16 -33.35
N ASN A 646 1.74 12.69 -32.61
CA ASN A 646 1.60 14.10 -32.30
C ASN A 646 1.69 14.37 -30.79
N PRO A 647 2.29 15.50 -30.39
CA PRO A 647 2.33 15.87 -28.98
C PRO A 647 0.92 16.13 -28.45
N CYS A 648 0.71 15.79 -27.18
CA CYS A 648 -0.47 16.26 -26.46
C CYS A 648 -0.40 17.78 -26.28
N LYS A 649 -1.55 18.48 -26.39
CA LYS A 649 -1.64 19.95 -26.41
C LYS A 649 -2.54 20.52 -25.32
N ASP A 650 -2.24 21.71 -24.81
CA ASP A 650 -3.06 22.42 -23.81
C ASP A 650 -3.23 21.58 -22.52
N ILE A 651 -2.13 21.27 -21.85
CA ILE A 651 -2.11 20.35 -20.70
C ILE A 651 -2.00 21.16 -19.40
N THR A 652 -2.90 20.91 -18.45
CA THR A 652 -2.90 21.55 -17.12
C THR A 652 -2.76 20.48 -16.04
N ILE A 653 -1.73 20.57 -15.22
CA ILE A 653 -1.46 19.62 -14.12
C ILE A 653 -1.20 20.46 -12.87
N HIS A 654 -2.16 20.54 -11.95
CA HIS A 654 -2.09 21.41 -10.76
C HIS A 654 -2.40 20.68 -9.45
N GLN A 655 -1.72 21.07 -8.37
CA GLN A 655 -2.09 20.66 -7.00
C GLN A 655 -2.15 19.15 -6.75
N ASN A 656 -1.49 18.34 -7.59
CA ASN A 656 -1.49 16.89 -7.45
C ASN A 656 -0.40 16.45 -6.47
N THR A 657 -0.66 15.36 -5.76
CA THR A 657 0.39 14.60 -5.05
C THR A 657 0.79 13.44 -5.95
N VAL A 658 2.06 13.41 -6.34
CA VAL A 658 2.60 12.39 -7.24
C VAL A 658 3.85 11.80 -6.63
N GLN A 659 3.77 10.59 -6.08
CA GLN A 659 4.85 10.07 -5.24
C GLN A 659 5.10 8.58 -5.37
N ASN A 660 6.32 8.15 -5.08
CA ASN A 660 6.69 6.73 -5.04
C ASN A 660 6.40 5.96 -6.34
N ASN A 661 6.32 6.63 -7.49
CA ASN A 661 6.22 5.96 -8.78
C ASN A 661 7.63 5.50 -9.21
N ARG A 662 7.73 4.34 -9.87
CA ARG A 662 9.03 3.74 -10.19
C ARG A 662 9.86 4.56 -11.17
N TYR A 663 9.22 5.25 -12.11
CA TYR A 663 9.85 6.20 -13.02
C TYR A 663 9.47 7.63 -12.61
N CYS A 664 9.42 8.56 -13.57
CA CYS A 664 9.06 9.93 -13.28
C CYS A 664 7.68 10.05 -12.63
N GLY A 665 7.56 10.94 -11.64
CA GLY A 665 6.25 11.29 -11.10
C GLY A 665 5.35 11.87 -12.19
N ILE A 666 5.83 12.94 -12.85
CA ILE A 666 5.13 13.59 -13.95
C ILE A 666 6.06 13.62 -15.15
N ASP A 667 5.82 12.78 -16.15
CA ASP A 667 6.49 12.88 -17.45
C ASP A 667 5.61 13.66 -18.43
N THR A 668 6.13 14.81 -18.84
CA THR A 668 5.48 15.76 -19.75
C THR A 668 6.42 16.26 -20.85
N GLN A 669 7.54 15.58 -21.09
CA GLN A 669 8.60 16.07 -21.99
C GLN A 669 8.11 16.33 -23.42
N THR A 670 7.07 15.62 -23.83
CA THR A 670 6.52 15.71 -25.19
C THR A 670 5.30 16.62 -25.31
N ALA A 671 4.81 17.20 -24.20
CA ALA A 671 3.63 18.06 -24.19
C ALA A 671 3.91 19.45 -24.77
N ILE A 672 2.94 20.02 -25.50
CA ILE A 672 2.97 21.42 -25.95
C ILE A 672 1.89 22.24 -25.23
N GLN A 673 2.20 23.51 -24.91
CA GLN A 673 1.33 24.39 -24.12
C GLN A 673 0.98 23.77 -22.75
N LEU A 674 2.03 23.40 -22.01
CA LEU A 674 1.95 22.84 -20.66
C LEU A 674 1.82 23.95 -19.61
N ASN A 675 0.92 23.77 -18.66
CA ASN A 675 0.79 24.53 -17.42
C ASN A 675 0.86 23.56 -16.23
N ASN A 676 2.07 23.35 -15.71
CA ASN A 676 2.36 22.46 -14.58
C ASN A 676 2.81 23.31 -13.38
N LYS A 677 2.04 23.30 -12.28
CA LYS A 677 2.25 24.15 -11.09
C LYS A 677 1.74 23.50 -9.82
N ASP A 678 2.34 23.85 -8.68
CA ASP A 678 1.85 23.50 -7.34
C ASP A 678 1.66 21.98 -7.11
N ASN A 679 2.34 21.12 -7.87
CA ASN A 679 2.31 19.68 -7.66
C ASN A 679 3.41 19.27 -6.69
N ARG A 680 3.09 18.38 -5.77
CA ARG A 680 4.05 17.75 -4.88
C ARG A 680 4.55 16.46 -5.51
N SER A 681 5.83 16.41 -5.81
CA SER A 681 6.49 15.27 -6.46
C SER A 681 7.64 14.72 -5.62
N LEU A 682 7.43 13.59 -4.94
CA LEU A 682 8.38 13.04 -3.97
C LEU A 682 8.68 11.57 -4.21
N HIS A 683 9.92 11.17 -3.99
CA HIS A 683 10.36 9.77 -4.01
C HIS A 683 10.00 8.99 -5.28
N ASN A 684 9.82 9.70 -6.41
CA ASN A 684 9.67 9.07 -7.71
C ASN A 684 11.05 8.66 -8.25
N GLY A 685 11.11 7.63 -9.08
CA GLY A 685 12.35 7.23 -9.73
C GLY A 685 12.75 8.16 -10.87
N ARG A 686 13.86 7.80 -11.50
CA ARG A 686 14.38 8.50 -12.68
C ARG A 686 14.06 7.67 -13.92
N GLU A 687 13.80 8.35 -15.02
CA GLU A 687 13.80 7.76 -16.36
C GLU A 687 15.20 7.32 -16.78
#